data_AF-A0A0Q8M1P7-F1
#
_entry.id   AF-A0A0Q8M1P7-F1
#
_cell.length_a   1.000
_cell.length_b   1.000
_cell.length_c   1.000
_cell.angle_alpha   90.00
_cell.angle_beta   90.00
_cell.angle_gamma   90.00
#
_symmetry.space_group_name_H-M   'P 1'
#
loop_
_entity.id
_entity.type
_entity.pdbx_description
1 polymer ?
#
loop_
_entity_poly.entity_id
_entity_poly.type
_entity_poly.pdbx_seq_one_letter_code
_entity_poly.pdbx_strand_id
1 'polypeptide(L)'
;MPAAAFQVEWSGHRDPALERAAQRFGAYVALRTGIDARLVKPTRLRIICAGPDPDALTLKAKEAYRLTVEAEGVTLTAEGPIGVLRGLATLRQAITSGPEGFVVPRMQVDDRPRFAWRGVMIDVARHFMTLETLKRQIDAMEQVKLNVLHLHLSDNEGFRVESRRYPKLQALASGGEYYTQAQVRELVVYAAERGVRIVPEFDVPGHSRALLAAYPELASRKGEADGAFAALNSALDPSLPETYAFLGGLFSEMAELFPDRYFHVGGDEVAGGDWASSPRVQDFMRRNGLTSKVELEAYFHRQVRDIAAARGKTMIGWEEIAHAPIADDVLVQAWRGSAAIARGTGQGNRVIVSAGYYLDLLETGESHYQIDPLDAAAYGMDAEEAARARAHPVLKSLLHEDVLKVPGLQLTAAQQALVLGGEAALWSELVTDEMLDGRLWPRAAVIAERLWSPAEVRDTDDLYRRLLRVQDGLRMAGLKDEANRDRMIARLSPGESEPVALLVSLVSPVRNFAHKASVQAIFHGRPGGRQDFNQLADIASPDSLVARRFGLDVRALIGGERAGAPALKAELRMWRDNHVRFLKVAEGRPMLQAAAPVSADIAALAELGLEAVGFIEAGRRPKAEWRARAAVMLEKQAAAERASSTFMQTVASPNQPPADLLIAIARPIGVLVAAAEGR
;
A
#
# COMPACT_ATOMS: atom_id res chain seq x y z
N MET A 1 25.19 -20.40 20.01
CA MET A 1 24.73 -19.79 18.75
C MET A 1 25.40 -20.53 17.60
N PRO A 2 24.73 -20.78 16.47
CA PRO A 2 25.42 -21.28 15.28
C PRO A 2 26.51 -20.28 14.85
N ALA A 3 27.56 -20.76 14.19
CA ALA A 3 28.52 -19.87 13.54
C ALA A 3 27.79 -18.91 12.59
N ALA A 4 28.31 -17.69 12.41
CA ALA A 4 27.73 -16.68 11.51
C ALA A 4 28.79 -16.19 10.52
N ALA A 5 28.39 -15.88 9.29
CA ALA A 5 29.29 -15.34 8.26
C ALA A 5 29.90 -13.99 8.68
N PHE A 6 29.24 -13.28 9.61
CA PHE A 6 29.78 -12.10 10.27
C PHE A 6 30.04 -12.36 11.75
N GLN A 7 31.21 -11.96 12.23
CA GLN A 7 31.52 -11.85 13.65
C GLN A 7 31.21 -10.43 14.11
N VAL A 8 30.18 -10.28 14.96
CA VAL A 8 29.73 -8.97 15.44
C VAL A 8 30.55 -8.54 16.65
N GLU A 9 31.18 -7.38 16.53
CA GLU A 9 31.89 -6.69 17.61
C GLU A 9 31.13 -5.43 17.99
N TRP A 10 30.84 -5.25 19.29
CA TRP A 10 30.08 -4.11 19.78
C TRP A 10 30.99 -3.04 20.38
N SER A 11 30.63 -1.78 20.22
CA SER A 11 31.20 -0.64 20.95
C SER A 11 30.08 0.33 21.35
N GLY A 12 30.08 0.80 22.59
CA GLY A 12 29.02 1.67 23.12
C GLY A 12 27.82 0.90 23.67
N HIS A 13 26.60 1.40 23.42
CA HIS A 13 25.35 0.81 23.89
C HIS A 13 25.03 -0.52 23.22
N ARG A 14 24.53 -1.47 24.02
CA ARG A 14 24.12 -2.80 23.58
C ARG A 14 22.98 -3.28 24.48
N ASP A 15 21.91 -3.75 23.86
CA ASP A 15 20.77 -4.31 24.55
C ASP A 15 20.27 -5.59 23.86
N PRO A 16 19.36 -6.36 24.50
CA PRO A 16 18.87 -7.60 23.91
C PRO A 16 18.16 -7.43 22.56
N ALA A 17 17.52 -6.28 22.28
CA ALA A 17 16.84 -6.06 21.01
C ALA A 17 17.86 -5.89 19.87
N LEU A 18 18.94 -5.16 20.12
CA LEU A 18 20.07 -5.03 19.18
C LEU A 18 20.79 -6.36 18.93
N GLU A 19 20.94 -7.20 19.96
CA GLU A 19 21.48 -8.55 19.78
C GLU A 19 20.57 -9.41 18.88
N ARG A 20 19.25 -9.38 19.11
CA ARG A 20 18.29 -10.07 18.26
C ARG A 20 18.31 -9.52 16.83
N ALA A 21 18.48 -8.22 16.63
CA ALA A 21 18.62 -7.64 15.30
C ALA A 21 19.87 -8.13 14.56
N ALA A 22 21.01 -8.22 15.25
CA ALA A 22 22.24 -8.78 14.70
C ALA A 22 22.09 -10.29 14.39
N GLN A 23 21.38 -11.05 15.22
CA GLN A 23 21.06 -12.45 14.98
C GLN A 23 20.14 -12.61 13.75
N ARG A 24 19.07 -11.81 13.62
CA ARG A 24 18.20 -11.80 12.44
C ARG A 24 18.98 -11.46 11.18
N PHE A 25 19.88 -10.47 11.25
CA PHE A 25 20.80 -10.17 10.17
C PHE A 25 21.65 -11.38 9.78
N GLY A 26 22.30 -12.05 10.75
CA GLY A 26 23.10 -13.24 10.48
C GLY A 26 22.30 -14.39 9.87
N ALA A 27 21.07 -14.61 10.34
CA ALA A 27 20.15 -15.61 9.79
C ALA A 27 19.76 -15.30 8.33
N TYR A 28 19.49 -14.03 8.03
CA TYR A 28 19.23 -13.57 6.66
C TYR A 28 20.45 -13.79 5.75
N VAL A 29 21.66 -13.49 6.22
CA VAL A 29 22.89 -13.74 5.44
C VAL A 29 23.05 -15.23 5.13
N ALA A 30 22.83 -16.10 6.13
CA ALA A 30 22.91 -17.54 5.92
C ALA A 30 21.89 -18.02 4.88
N LEU A 31 20.64 -17.52 4.95
CA LEU A 31 19.60 -17.86 3.99
C LEU A 31 19.90 -17.36 2.57
N ARG A 32 20.36 -16.11 2.45
CA ARG A 32 20.67 -15.47 1.15
C ARG A 32 21.88 -16.09 0.46
N THR A 33 22.88 -16.51 1.23
CA THR A 33 24.16 -16.97 0.68
C THR A 33 24.28 -18.49 0.62
N GLY A 34 23.50 -19.23 1.41
CA GLY A 34 23.66 -20.67 1.59
C GLY A 34 25.00 -21.08 2.22
N ILE A 35 25.81 -20.11 2.69
CA ILE A 35 27.12 -20.36 3.27
C ILE A 35 26.94 -21.00 4.65
N ASP A 36 27.52 -22.18 4.84
CA ASP A 36 27.71 -22.73 6.18
C ASP A 36 28.81 -21.94 6.89
N ALA A 37 28.39 -21.07 7.80
CA ALA A 37 29.28 -20.22 8.56
C ALA A 37 30.34 -20.98 9.39
N ARG A 38 30.18 -22.30 9.61
CA ARG A 38 31.20 -23.14 10.26
C ARG A 38 32.39 -23.42 9.36
N LEU A 39 32.21 -23.28 8.04
CA LEU A 39 33.21 -23.62 7.02
C LEU A 39 33.97 -22.40 6.51
N VAL A 40 33.60 -21.20 6.94
CA VAL A 40 34.24 -19.95 6.51
C VAL A 40 34.79 -19.16 7.68
N LYS A 41 35.87 -18.43 7.44
CA LYS A 41 36.34 -17.42 8.39
C LYS A 41 35.32 -16.26 8.40
N PRO A 42 34.81 -15.86 9.57
CA PRO A 42 33.81 -14.80 9.62
C PRO A 42 34.41 -13.44 9.27
N THR A 43 33.65 -12.63 8.53
CA THR A 43 33.95 -11.22 8.27
C THR A 43 33.64 -10.40 9.52
N ARG A 44 34.52 -9.47 9.90
CA ARG A 44 34.27 -8.58 11.05
C ARG A 44 33.14 -7.60 10.72
N LEU A 45 32.14 -7.51 11.61
CA LEU A 45 31.12 -6.46 11.61
C LEU A 45 31.20 -5.71 12.94
N ARG A 46 31.79 -4.51 12.93
CA ARG A 46 31.85 -3.64 14.10
C ARG A 46 30.62 -2.74 14.15
N ILE A 47 29.80 -2.89 15.18
CA ILE A 47 28.63 -2.04 15.42
C ILE A 47 28.96 -1.07 16.57
N ILE A 48 28.91 0.22 16.27
CA ILE A 48 29.16 1.33 17.20
C ILE A 48 27.84 2.05 17.43
N CYS A 49 27.22 1.82 18.59
CA CYS A 49 25.98 2.49 18.99
C CYS A 49 26.30 3.47 20.11
N ALA A 50 26.15 4.77 19.89
CA ALA A 50 26.66 5.78 20.83
C ALA A 50 25.99 5.72 22.21
N GLY A 51 24.69 5.43 22.26
CA GLY A 51 23.94 5.38 23.51
C GLY A 51 22.56 4.72 23.36
N PRO A 52 21.83 4.52 24.47
CA PRO A 52 20.41 4.23 24.39
C PRO A 52 19.66 5.41 23.75
N ASP A 53 18.45 5.16 23.28
CA ASP A 53 17.57 6.19 22.74
C ASP A 53 16.18 6.07 23.41
N PRO A 54 15.84 6.96 24.37
CA PRO A 54 14.51 6.95 24.99
C PRO A 54 13.40 7.28 23.99
N ASP A 55 13.75 7.87 22.84
CA ASP A 55 12.83 8.25 21.77
C ASP A 55 12.78 7.21 20.63
N ALA A 56 13.41 6.03 20.77
CA ALA A 56 13.58 5.02 19.71
C ALA A 56 12.28 4.60 18.99
N LEU A 57 11.13 4.65 19.66
CA LEU A 57 9.82 4.32 19.08
C LEU A 57 8.90 5.54 19.07
N THR A 58 9.46 6.70 18.71
CA THR A 58 8.74 7.97 18.59
C THR A 58 9.14 8.69 17.29
N LEU A 59 8.56 9.87 17.04
CA LEU A 59 8.97 10.73 15.92
C LEU A 59 10.39 11.32 16.06
N LYS A 60 10.99 11.24 17.25
CA LYS A 60 12.32 11.78 17.54
C LYS A 60 13.42 10.73 17.52
N ALA A 61 13.09 9.49 17.14
CA ALA A 61 14.03 8.38 17.08
C ALA A 61 15.28 8.74 16.29
N LYS A 62 16.45 8.35 16.80
CA LYS A 62 17.73 8.56 16.14
C LYS A 62 17.96 7.49 15.08
N GLU A 63 17.50 7.76 13.86
CA GLU A 63 17.50 6.79 12.76
C GLU A 63 18.71 6.93 11.80
N ALA A 64 19.53 7.96 11.96
CA ALA A 64 20.72 8.19 11.12
C ALA A 64 21.82 7.17 11.41
N TYR A 65 22.57 6.79 10.38
CA TYR A 65 23.69 5.87 10.49
C TYR A 65 24.78 6.15 9.45
N ARG A 66 25.98 5.66 9.73
CA ARG A 66 27.10 5.56 8.79
C ARG A 66 27.49 4.09 8.64
N LEU A 67 27.53 3.60 7.42
CA LEU A 67 28.01 2.26 7.06
C LEU A 67 29.28 2.39 6.22
N THR A 68 30.34 1.69 6.59
CA THR A 68 31.61 1.67 5.86
C THR A 68 32.04 0.23 5.66
N VAL A 69 32.26 -0.16 4.40
CA VAL A 69 32.69 -1.50 3.99
C VAL A 69 34.07 -1.36 3.36
N GLU A 70 35.07 -1.97 3.99
CA GLU A 70 36.46 -2.03 3.53
C GLU A 70 36.90 -3.49 3.38
N ALA A 71 38.12 -3.72 2.92
CA ALA A 71 38.65 -5.07 2.71
C ALA A 71 38.74 -5.87 4.03
N GLU A 72 38.99 -5.18 5.16
CA GLU A 72 39.19 -5.78 6.47
C GLU A 72 37.86 -6.06 7.21
N GLY A 73 36.74 -5.53 6.72
CA GLY A 73 35.42 -5.76 7.31
C GLY A 73 34.46 -4.57 7.18
N VAL A 74 33.42 -4.60 8.00
CA VAL A 74 32.31 -3.63 7.99
C VAL A 74 32.27 -2.88 9.31
N THR A 75 32.11 -1.56 9.25
CA THR A 75 31.81 -0.71 10.42
C THR A 75 30.46 -0.02 10.22
N LEU A 76 29.56 -0.20 11.19
CA LEU A 76 28.26 0.46 11.27
C LEU A 76 28.21 1.33 12.52
N THR A 77 28.07 2.64 12.33
CA THR A 77 27.97 3.62 13.42
C THR A 77 26.60 4.27 13.42
N ALA A 78 25.97 4.38 14.60
CA ALA A 78 24.70 5.08 14.79
C ALA A 78 24.64 5.74 16.17
N GLU A 79 23.84 6.80 16.31
CA GLU A 79 23.66 7.46 17.60
C GLU A 79 22.74 6.69 18.55
N GLY A 80 21.86 5.84 18.01
CA GLY A 80 20.92 5.04 18.79
C GLY A 80 20.54 3.73 18.10
N PRO A 81 19.76 2.86 18.78
CA PRO A 81 19.44 1.52 18.30
C PRO A 81 18.74 1.48 16.94
N ILE A 82 17.84 2.44 16.63
CA ILE A 82 17.12 2.43 15.36
C ILE A 82 18.04 2.67 14.18
N GLY A 83 19.00 3.60 14.28
CA GLY A 83 20.02 3.80 13.25
C GLY A 83 20.81 2.52 12.95
N VAL A 84 21.10 1.71 13.97
CA VAL A 84 21.70 0.37 13.77
C VAL A 84 20.80 -0.53 12.93
N LEU A 85 19.49 -0.59 13.23
CA LEU A 85 18.53 -1.38 12.43
C LEU A 85 18.50 -0.92 10.96
N ARG A 86 18.49 0.41 10.72
CA ARG A 86 18.50 0.98 9.36
C ARG A 86 19.77 0.66 8.60
N GLY A 87 20.93 0.73 9.27
CA GLY A 87 22.21 0.36 8.67
C GLY A 87 22.35 -1.12 8.38
N LEU A 88 21.83 -2.00 9.26
CA LEU A 88 21.76 -3.43 8.98
C LEU A 88 20.86 -3.72 7.77
N ALA A 89 19.74 -3.00 7.59
CA ALA A 89 18.91 -3.14 6.41
C ALA A 89 19.66 -2.79 5.11
N THR A 90 20.45 -1.71 5.11
CA THR A 90 21.30 -1.36 3.96
C THR A 90 22.39 -2.40 3.71
N LEU A 91 23.02 -2.92 4.76
CA LEU A 91 24.02 -3.98 4.61
C LEU A 91 23.42 -5.26 4.01
N ARG A 92 22.20 -5.65 4.40
CA ARG A 92 21.48 -6.80 3.78
C ARG A 92 21.31 -6.60 2.28
N GLN A 93 20.89 -5.41 1.87
CA GLN A 93 20.64 -5.09 0.46
C GLN A 93 21.93 -5.07 -0.37
N ALA A 94 23.07 -4.70 0.24
CA ALA A 94 24.37 -4.61 -0.43
C ALA A 94 25.04 -5.96 -0.72
N ILE A 95 24.61 -7.06 -0.10
CA ILE A 95 25.17 -8.40 -0.36
C ILE A 95 24.84 -8.83 -1.80
N THR A 96 25.84 -9.12 -2.62
CA THR A 96 25.64 -9.56 -4.01
C THR A 96 26.46 -10.81 -4.30
N SER A 97 26.11 -11.55 -5.35
CA SER A 97 26.99 -12.55 -5.93
C SER A 97 28.07 -11.88 -6.79
N GLY A 98 29.25 -12.48 -6.79
CA GLY A 98 30.39 -12.18 -7.65
C GLY A 98 31.04 -13.49 -8.15
N PRO A 99 32.11 -13.43 -8.95
CA PRO A 99 32.72 -14.59 -9.60
C PRO A 99 33.19 -15.69 -8.63
N GLU A 100 33.62 -15.31 -7.43
CA GLU A 100 34.19 -16.21 -6.42
C GLU A 100 33.24 -16.49 -5.24
N GLY A 101 31.98 -16.04 -5.33
CA GLY A 101 30.98 -16.21 -4.28
C GLY A 101 30.30 -14.90 -3.89
N PHE A 102 29.74 -14.84 -2.68
CA PHE A 102 29.03 -13.66 -2.21
C PHE A 102 30.00 -12.59 -1.67
N VAL A 103 29.75 -11.34 -2.05
CA VAL A 103 30.56 -10.18 -1.68
C VAL A 103 29.68 -9.03 -1.21
N VAL A 104 30.27 -8.11 -0.47
CA VAL A 104 29.69 -6.78 -0.22
C VAL A 104 30.64 -5.77 -0.88
N PRO A 105 30.17 -4.91 -1.79
CA PRO A 105 31.04 -3.96 -2.46
C PRO A 105 31.63 -2.97 -1.45
N ARG A 106 32.86 -2.51 -1.71
CA ARG A 106 33.48 -1.41 -0.95
C ARG A 106 32.58 -0.18 -1.07
N MET A 107 32.14 0.36 0.06
CA MET A 107 31.20 1.48 0.07
C MET A 107 31.27 2.27 1.38
N GLN A 108 30.92 3.54 1.30
CA GLN A 108 30.61 4.38 2.45
C GLN A 108 29.23 5.00 2.23
N VAL A 109 28.36 4.86 3.22
CA VAL A 109 26.98 5.36 3.19
C VAL A 109 26.73 6.16 4.45
N ASP A 110 26.41 7.45 4.29
CA ASP A 110 25.90 8.34 5.32
C ASP A 110 24.42 8.60 5.03
N ASP A 111 23.53 8.14 5.89
CA ASP A 111 22.12 8.04 5.52
C ASP A 111 21.18 8.33 6.71
N ARG A 112 20.03 8.91 6.39
CA ARG A 112 19.00 9.34 7.35
C ARG A 112 17.66 9.50 6.63
N PRO A 113 16.51 9.30 7.32
CA PRO A 113 15.21 9.48 6.69
C PRO A 113 14.95 10.96 6.37
N ARG A 114 14.28 11.20 5.24
CA ARG A 114 13.68 12.49 4.89
C ARG A 114 12.49 12.83 5.81
N PHE A 115 11.63 11.86 6.10
CA PHE A 115 10.44 12.04 6.94
C PHE A 115 10.45 11.14 8.17
N ALA A 116 9.94 11.65 9.29
CA ALA A 116 9.88 10.92 10.55
C ALA A 116 8.74 9.87 10.59
N TRP A 117 7.66 10.08 9.83
CA TRP A 117 6.55 9.15 9.67
C TRP A 117 6.63 8.43 8.33
N ARG A 118 6.83 7.12 8.34
CA ARG A 118 6.94 6.28 7.13
C ARG A 118 6.10 5.04 7.32
N GLY A 119 4.81 5.22 7.02
CA GLY A 119 3.75 4.31 7.43
C GLY A 119 3.25 3.37 6.35
N VAL A 120 2.65 2.27 6.81
CA VAL A 120 1.70 1.45 6.05
C VAL A 120 0.47 1.26 6.92
N MET A 121 -0.70 1.55 6.38
CA MET A 121 -1.97 1.16 6.96
C MET A 121 -2.46 -0.15 6.34
N ILE A 122 -2.84 -1.10 7.19
CA ILE A 122 -3.47 -2.35 6.78
C ILE A 122 -4.86 -2.41 7.38
N ASP A 123 -5.86 -2.48 6.51
CA ASP A 123 -7.23 -2.83 6.88
C ASP A 123 -7.33 -4.32 7.18
N VAL A 124 -7.75 -4.62 8.40
CA VAL A 124 -8.02 -5.98 8.87
C VAL A 124 -9.50 -6.16 9.23
N ALA A 125 -10.30 -5.11 9.07
CA ALA A 125 -11.73 -5.08 9.35
C ALA A 125 -12.55 -5.67 8.21
N ARG A 126 -12.27 -5.31 6.94
CA ARG A 126 -13.04 -5.83 5.78
C ARG A 126 -12.71 -7.29 5.48
N HIS A 127 -11.42 -7.65 5.46
CA HIS A 127 -10.97 -9.04 5.54
C HIS A 127 -9.93 -9.20 6.63
N PHE A 128 -10.06 -10.25 7.43
CA PHE A 128 -9.13 -10.51 8.52
C PHE A 128 -7.76 -10.98 8.00
N MET A 129 -6.69 -10.38 8.54
CA MET A 129 -5.31 -10.79 8.28
C MET A 129 -4.76 -11.55 9.48
N THR A 130 -4.15 -12.71 9.28
CA THR A 130 -3.63 -13.52 10.38
C THR A 130 -2.45 -12.85 11.08
N LEU A 131 -2.18 -13.23 12.33
CA LEU A 131 -1.02 -12.73 13.07
C LEU A 131 0.31 -13.06 12.36
N GLU A 132 0.41 -14.24 11.74
CA GLU A 132 1.58 -14.64 10.93
C GLU A 132 1.75 -13.69 9.73
N THR A 133 0.66 -13.39 9.04
CA THR A 133 0.65 -12.46 7.91
C THR A 133 1.07 -11.05 8.32
N LEU A 134 0.58 -10.51 9.43
CA LEU A 134 1.00 -9.20 9.93
C LEU A 134 2.49 -9.17 10.32
N LYS A 135 2.99 -10.20 11.01
CA LYS A 135 4.42 -10.31 11.36
C LYS A 135 5.33 -10.27 10.14
N ARG A 136 4.95 -10.99 9.08
CA ARG A 136 5.69 -11.00 7.82
C ARG A 136 5.72 -9.62 7.15
N GLN A 137 4.66 -8.81 7.26
CA GLN A 137 4.68 -7.42 6.77
C GLN A 137 5.66 -6.57 7.57
N ILE A 138 5.72 -6.74 8.89
CA ILE A 138 6.68 -6.05 9.76
C ILE A 138 8.13 -6.43 9.42
N ASP A 139 8.40 -7.70 9.11
CA ASP A 139 9.73 -8.14 8.62
C ASP A 139 10.11 -7.44 7.31
N ALA A 140 9.17 -7.30 6.37
CA ALA A 140 9.39 -6.57 5.13
C ALA A 140 9.60 -5.06 5.36
N MET A 141 8.82 -4.44 6.25
CA MET A 141 8.98 -3.05 6.67
C MET A 141 10.37 -2.76 7.26
N GLU A 142 10.92 -3.66 8.08
CA GLU A 142 12.29 -3.54 8.63
C GLU A 142 13.33 -3.39 7.50
N GLN A 143 13.16 -4.18 6.43
CA GLN A 143 14.10 -4.20 5.31
C GLN A 143 14.06 -2.94 4.45
N VAL A 144 12.91 -2.29 4.35
CA VAL A 144 12.73 -1.06 3.54
C VAL A 144 12.65 0.20 4.39
N LYS A 145 12.94 0.10 5.70
CA LYS A 145 13.05 1.23 6.64
C LYS A 145 11.75 2.00 6.90
N LEU A 146 10.60 1.35 6.69
CA LEU A 146 9.30 1.81 7.20
C LEU A 146 9.26 1.65 8.73
N ASN A 147 8.53 2.53 9.41
CA ASN A 147 8.58 2.62 10.87
C ASN A 147 7.21 2.74 11.57
N VAL A 148 6.11 2.81 10.82
CA VAL A 148 4.76 2.80 11.39
C VAL A 148 3.90 1.76 10.68
N LEU A 149 3.33 0.83 11.46
CA LEU A 149 2.23 -0.02 11.03
C LEU A 149 0.95 0.54 11.66
N HIS A 150 0.13 1.16 10.83
CA HIS A 150 -1.21 1.58 11.20
C HIS A 150 -2.16 0.40 10.98
N LEU A 151 -2.85 -0.05 12.03
CA LEU A 151 -3.84 -1.11 11.93
C LEU A 151 -5.25 -0.51 12.01
N HIS A 152 -6.00 -0.62 10.92
CA HIS A 152 -7.41 -0.27 10.86
C HIS A 152 -8.24 -1.44 11.40
N LEU A 153 -8.58 -1.37 12.70
CA LEU A 153 -9.02 -2.52 13.52
C LEU A 153 -10.53 -2.61 13.67
N SER A 154 -11.28 -1.60 13.25
CA SER A 154 -12.74 -1.63 13.27
C SER A 154 -13.33 -0.87 12.10
N ASP A 155 -14.30 -1.49 11.45
CA ASP A 155 -15.14 -0.86 10.44
C ASP A 155 -16.54 -1.49 10.48
N ASN A 156 -17.38 -1.17 9.49
CA ASN A 156 -18.68 -1.75 9.27
C ASN A 156 -18.67 -3.29 9.21
N GLU A 157 -17.61 -3.88 8.68
CA GLU A 157 -17.49 -5.32 8.42
C GLU A 157 -16.99 -6.12 9.63
N GLY A 158 -16.32 -5.49 10.59
CA GLY A 158 -15.89 -6.20 11.78
C GLY A 158 -15.10 -5.38 12.80
N PHE A 159 -15.11 -5.86 14.04
CA PHE A 159 -14.30 -5.35 15.15
C PHE A 159 -13.24 -6.38 15.57
N ARG A 160 -11.96 -6.06 15.39
CA ARG A 160 -10.88 -7.06 15.30
C ARG A 160 -9.99 -7.17 16.53
N VAL A 161 -10.24 -6.44 17.61
CA VAL A 161 -9.48 -6.56 18.87
C VAL A 161 -10.38 -6.98 20.02
N GLU A 162 -9.95 -7.99 20.78
CA GLU A 162 -10.62 -8.45 21.99
C GLU A 162 -10.82 -7.33 23.02
N SER A 163 -12.08 -7.05 23.34
CA SER A 163 -12.47 -6.25 24.50
C SER A 163 -13.03 -7.16 25.58
N ARG A 164 -12.33 -7.24 26.72
CA ARG A 164 -12.82 -7.97 27.90
C ARG A 164 -13.91 -7.19 28.62
N ARG A 165 -13.91 -5.87 28.49
CA ARG A 165 -14.95 -4.99 29.03
C ARG A 165 -16.24 -5.03 28.20
N TYR A 166 -16.12 -5.17 26.89
CA TYR A 166 -17.23 -5.18 25.94
C TYR A 166 -17.25 -6.45 25.09
N PRO A 167 -17.46 -7.63 25.70
CA PRO A 167 -17.30 -8.93 25.02
C PRO A 167 -18.30 -9.17 23.89
N LYS A 168 -19.40 -8.39 23.81
CA LYS A 168 -20.34 -8.45 22.69
C LYS A 168 -19.68 -8.03 21.37
N LEU A 169 -18.64 -7.19 21.38
CA LEU A 169 -17.88 -6.85 20.17
C LEU A 169 -17.34 -8.13 19.50
N GLN A 170 -16.78 -9.04 20.28
CA GLN A 170 -16.30 -10.31 19.72
C GLN A 170 -17.45 -11.26 19.42
N ALA A 171 -18.43 -11.37 20.32
CA ALA A 171 -19.51 -12.33 20.19
C ALA A 171 -20.43 -12.05 18.99
N LEU A 172 -20.61 -10.79 18.61
CA LEU A 172 -21.60 -10.36 17.60
C LEU A 172 -20.99 -9.62 16.40
N ALA A 173 -19.81 -9.02 16.55
CA ALA A 173 -19.26 -8.09 15.56
C ALA A 173 -17.89 -8.49 14.97
N SER A 174 -17.37 -9.69 15.29
CA SER A 174 -16.07 -10.16 14.76
C SER A 174 -16.19 -11.28 13.72
N GLY A 175 -17.35 -11.93 13.60
CA GLY A 175 -17.47 -13.16 12.80
C GLY A 175 -16.57 -14.31 13.26
N GLY A 176 -16.04 -14.27 14.50
CA GLY A 176 -15.07 -15.24 15.02
C GLY A 176 -13.61 -14.92 14.67
N GLU A 177 -13.36 -13.84 13.92
CA GLU A 177 -12.04 -13.42 13.45
C GLU A 177 -11.60 -12.14 14.16
N TYR A 178 -10.75 -12.27 15.17
CA TYR A 178 -10.19 -11.15 15.94
C TYR A 178 -8.86 -11.55 16.60
N TYR A 179 -8.08 -10.55 16.99
CA TYR A 179 -6.89 -10.72 17.80
C TYR A 179 -7.24 -10.66 19.28
N THR A 180 -6.83 -11.68 20.03
CA THR A 180 -6.83 -11.61 21.50
C THR A 180 -5.87 -10.52 21.97
N GLN A 181 -6.09 -10.00 23.18
CA GLN A 181 -5.16 -9.01 23.74
C GLN A 181 -3.74 -9.57 23.93
N ALA A 182 -3.59 -10.89 24.07
CA ALA A 182 -2.28 -11.53 24.13
C ALA A 182 -1.55 -11.46 22.77
N GLN A 183 -2.27 -11.75 21.68
CA GLN A 183 -1.73 -11.65 20.31
C GLN A 183 -1.41 -10.20 19.94
N VAL A 184 -2.20 -9.23 20.38
CA VAL A 184 -1.89 -7.79 20.19
C VAL A 184 -0.58 -7.43 20.90
N ARG A 185 -0.41 -7.80 22.17
CA ARG A 185 0.83 -7.54 22.92
C ARG A 185 2.04 -8.22 22.28
N GLU A 186 1.86 -9.45 21.79
CA GLU A 186 2.89 -10.17 21.04
C GLU A 186 3.29 -9.42 19.76
N LEU A 187 2.31 -8.93 18.99
CA LEU A 187 2.57 -8.18 17.75
C LEU A 187 3.28 -6.86 18.02
N VAL A 188 2.87 -6.12 19.06
CA VAL A 188 3.49 -4.86 19.48
C VAL A 188 4.97 -5.08 19.82
N VAL A 189 5.31 -6.12 20.60
CA VAL A 189 6.70 -6.44 20.91
C VAL A 189 7.46 -6.84 19.65
N TYR A 190 6.85 -7.66 18.78
CA TYR A 190 7.46 -8.09 17.53
C TYR A 190 7.81 -6.91 16.61
N ALA A 191 6.93 -5.92 16.52
CA ALA A 191 7.12 -4.68 15.78
C ALA A 191 8.21 -3.80 16.38
N ALA A 192 8.18 -3.60 17.70
CA ALA A 192 9.16 -2.79 18.43
C ALA A 192 10.60 -3.28 18.20
N GLU A 193 10.83 -4.59 18.19
CA GLU A 193 12.14 -5.20 17.93
C GLU A 193 12.69 -4.94 16.52
N ARG A 194 11.86 -4.44 15.61
CA ARG A 194 12.17 -4.11 14.21
C ARG A 194 12.14 -2.60 13.95
N GLY A 195 12.00 -1.80 15.01
CA GLY A 195 11.89 -0.35 14.89
C GLY A 195 10.61 0.07 14.16
N VAL A 196 9.54 -0.71 14.33
CA VAL A 196 8.20 -0.44 13.80
C VAL A 196 7.27 -0.17 14.98
N ARG A 197 6.58 0.95 14.91
CA ARG A 197 5.53 1.37 15.85
C ARG A 197 4.19 0.83 15.37
N ILE A 198 3.28 0.47 16.28
CA ILE A 198 1.91 0.11 15.91
C ILE A 198 0.97 1.21 16.38
N VAL A 199 0.27 1.82 15.43
CA VAL A 199 -0.77 2.82 15.67
C VAL A 199 -2.13 2.15 15.44
N PRO A 200 -2.98 2.03 16.47
CA PRO A 200 -4.31 1.46 16.30
C PRO A 200 -5.29 2.50 15.75
N GLU A 201 -6.22 2.06 14.93
CA GLU A 201 -7.42 2.80 14.57
C GLU A 201 -8.69 2.08 15.01
N PHE A 202 -9.55 2.86 15.67
CA PHE A 202 -10.93 2.49 15.94
C PHE A 202 -11.85 3.59 15.43
N ASP A 203 -12.33 3.41 14.20
CA ASP A 203 -13.05 4.43 13.46
C ASP A 203 -14.43 4.76 14.06
N VAL A 204 -14.61 6.04 14.37
CA VAL A 204 -15.82 6.64 14.93
C VAL A 204 -15.96 8.10 14.49
N PRO A 205 -17.18 8.64 14.34
CA PRO A 205 -18.47 8.00 14.59
C PRO A 205 -19.02 7.24 13.39
N GLY A 206 -18.43 7.42 12.20
CA GLY A 206 -18.72 6.66 10.99
C GLY A 206 -18.25 5.21 11.11
N HIS A 207 -18.41 4.43 10.03
CA HIS A 207 -17.89 3.06 9.93
C HIS A 207 -18.16 2.15 11.13
N SER A 208 -19.28 2.40 11.84
CA SER A 208 -19.53 1.83 13.15
C SER A 208 -20.57 0.71 13.13
N ARG A 209 -20.96 0.19 11.95
CA ARG A 209 -22.01 -0.85 11.86
C ARG A 209 -21.69 -2.10 12.67
N ALA A 210 -20.45 -2.59 12.67
CA ALA A 210 -20.07 -3.75 13.48
C ALA A 210 -20.22 -3.46 14.98
N LEU A 211 -19.72 -2.31 15.45
CA LEU A 211 -19.87 -1.86 16.83
C LEU A 211 -21.35 -1.74 17.22
N LEU A 212 -22.17 -1.13 16.37
CA LEU A 212 -23.60 -0.92 16.59
C LEU A 212 -24.41 -2.23 16.53
N ALA A 213 -23.95 -3.26 15.81
CA ALA A 213 -24.56 -4.58 15.88
C ALA A 213 -24.40 -5.20 17.28
N ALA A 214 -23.28 -4.93 17.97
CA ALA A 214 -23.05 -5.40 19.34
C ALA A 214 -23.73 -4.52 20.41
N TYR A 215 -23.83 -3.20 20.15
CA TYR A 215 -24.38 -2.19 21.07
C TYR A 215 -25.35 -1.24 20.34
N PRO A 216 -26.53 -1.74 19.92
CA PRO A 216 -27.49 -0.96 19.12
C PRO A 216 -28.08 0.24 19.85
N GLU A 217 -28.00 0.29 21.18
CA GLU A 217 -28.41 1.43 21.99
C GLU A 217 -27.63 2.71 21.70
N LEU A 218 -26.44 2.61 21.09
CA LEU A 218 -25.57 3.73 20.75
C LEU A 218 -25.85 4.34 19.36
N ALA A 219 -26.75 3.74 18.57
CA ALA A 219 -27.04 4.18 17.22
C ALA A 219 -27.93 5.45 17.21
N SER A 220 -27.70 6.32 16.22
CA SER A 220 -28.59 7.49 15.98
C SER A 220 -29.94 7.11 15.41
N ARG A 221 -29.99 6.04 14.61
CA ARG A 221 -31.22 5.44 14.08
C ARG A 221 -31.48 4.10 14.79
N LYS A 222 -32.74 3.84 15.14
CA LYS A 222 -33.19 2.52 15.63
C LYS A 222 -33.93 1.79 14.50
N GLY A 223 -33.52 0.57 14.16
CA GLY A 223 -34.16 -0.29 13.14
C GLY A 223 -33.19 -0.73 12.03
N GLU A 224 -33.64 -1.67 11.18
CA GLU A 224 -32.90 -2.07 9.98
C GLU A 224 -32.83 -0.89 8.98
N ALA A 225 -31.69 -0.73 8.32
CA ALA A 225 -31.51 0.30 7.32
C ALA A 225 -32.12 -0.16 5.98
N ASP A 226 -32.96 0.67 5.37
CA ASP A 226 -33.55 0.36 4.06
C ASP A 226 -32.49 0.45 2.95
N GLY A 227 -31.93 -0.71 2.59
CA GLY A 227 -31.01 -0.88 1.47
C GLY A 227 -29.52 -0.82 1.84
N ALA A 228 -28.68 -1.37 0.96
CA ALA A 228 -27.24 -1.57 1.19
C ALA A 228 -26.48 -0.27 1.47
N PHE A 229 -26.85 0.85 0.82
CA PHE A 229 -26.21 2.15 1.05
C PHE A 229 -26.56 2.74 2.42
N ALA A 230 -27.78 2.54 2.91
CA ALA A 230 -28.20 3.00 4.23
C ALA A 230 -27.53 2.18 5.36
N ALA A 231 -27.22 0.91 5.14
CA ALA A 231 -26.51 0.07 6.10
C ALA A 231 -25.04 0.47 6.29
N LEU A 232 -24.34 0.86 5.21
CA LEU A 232 -22.95 1.36 5.23
C LEU A 232 -22.78 2.68 5.99
N ASN A 233 -23.89 3.38 6.22
CA ASN A 233 -23.94 4.75 6.74
C ASN A 233 -24.27 4.82 8.25
N SER A 234 -24.11 3.72 8.98
CA SER A 234 -24.44 3.64 10.40
C SER A 234 -23.44 4.44 11.24
N ALA A 235 -23.92 5.47 11.93
CA ALA A 235 -23.09 6.31 12.79
C ALA A 235 -23.49 6.24 14.28
N LEU A 236 -22.50 6.36 15.16
CA LEU A 236 -22.72 6.57 16.59
C LEU A 236 -23.54 7.84 16.84
N ASP A 237 -24.36 7.83 17.90
CA ASP A 237 -25.13 9.00 18.29
C ASP A 237 -24.33 10.00 19.12
N PRO A 238 -24.01 11.19 18.59
CA PRO A 238 -23.23 12.20 19.32
C PRO A 238 -24.02 12.92 20.40
N SER A 239 -25.35 12.76 20.45
CA SER A 239 -26.22 13.38 21.46
C SER A 239 -26.35 12.55 22.75
N LEU A 240 -25.85 11.31 22.74
CA LEU A 240 -25.95 10.39 23.88
C LEU A 240 -24.71 10.47 24.78
N PRO A 241 -24.85 10.81 26.07
CA PRO A 241 -23.77 10.67 27.04
C PRO A 241 -23.20 9.25 27.10
N GLU A 242 -24.04 8.24 26.87
CA GLU A 242 -23.68 6.82 26.87
C GLU A 242 -22.66 6.48 25.78
N THR A 243 -22.71 7.16 24.62
CA THR A 243 -21.72 7.02 23.56
C THR A 243 -20.33 7.34 24.08
N TYR A 244 -20.16 8.49 24.74
CA TYR A 244 -18.88 8.92 25.27
C TYR A 244 -18.43 8.08 26.47
N ALA A 245 -19.36 7.61 27.30
CA ALA A 245 -19.04 6.67 28.38
C ALA A 245 -18.54 5.32 27.85
N PHE A 246 -19.17 4.81 26.78
CA PHE A 246 -18.73 3.60 26.09
C PHE A 246 -17.34 3.77 25.47
N LEU A 247 -17.13 4.83 24.68
CA LEU A 247 -15.83 5.13 24.06
C LEU A 247 -14.74 5.34 25.11
N GLY A 248 -15.05 6.02 26.22
CA GLY A 248 -14.14 6.15 27.36
C GLY A 248 -13.73 4.79 27.92
N GLY A 249 -14.69 3.89 28.14
CA GLY A 249 -14.37 2.54 28.60
C GLY A 249 -13.52 1.76 27.61
N LEU A 250 -13.89 1.79 26.33
CA LEU A 250 -13.25 1.02 25.27
C LEU A 250 -11.83 1.52 25.02
N PHE A 251 -11.65 2.83 24.84
CA PHE A 251 -10.35 3.42 24.57
C PHE A 251 -9.42 3.33 25.78
N SER A 252 -9.94 3.22 27.00
CA SER A 252 -9.11 2.90 28.17
C SER A 252 -8.44 1.53 28.01
N GLU A 253 -9.23 0.52 27.67
CA GLU A 253 -8.73 -0.83 27.48
C GLU A 253 -7.79 -0.92 26.28
N MET A 254 -8.14 -0.30 25.14
CA MET A 254 -7.31 -0.33 23.95
C MET A 254 -5.99 0.44 24.13
N ALA A 255 -6.01 1.59 24.82
CA ALA A 255 -4.79 2.37 25.09
C ALA A 255 -3.74 1.61 25.93
N GLU A 256 -4.16 0.64 26.76
CA GLU A 256 -3.26 -0.24 27.50
C GLU A 256 -2.56 -1.28 26.63
N LEU A 257 -3.16 -1.66 25.50
CA LEU A 257 -2.61 -2.66 24.56
C LEU A 257 -1.58 -2.06 23.61
N PHE A 258 -1.79 -0.80 23.21
CA PHE A 258 -0.97 -0.11 22.23
C PHE A 258 -0.15 0.98 22.92
N PRO A 259 1.16 0.80 23.13
CA PRO A 259 1.99 1.74 23.87
C PRO A 259 2.31 3.03 23.10
N ASP A 260 2.09 3.05 21.78
CA ASP A 260 2.31 4.25 20.97
C ASP A 260 1.50 5.43 21.50
N ARG A 261 2.08 6.63 21.48
CA ARG A 261 1.40 7.84 21.96
C ARG A 261 0.25 8.24 21.03
N TYR A 262 0.24 7.81 19.77
CA TYR A 262 -0.79 8.15 18.83
C TYR A 262 -1.90 7.09 18.81
N PHE A 263 -3.13 7.56 18.64
CA PHE A 263 -4.32 6.73 18.60
C PHE A 263 -5.25 7.31 17.53
N HIS A 264 -5.49 6.55 16.47
CA HIS A 264 -6.32 6.99 15.36
C HIS A 264 -7.78 6.67 15.69
N VAL A 265 -8.67 7.62 15.43
CA VAL A 265 -10.10 7.48 15.75
C VAL A 265 -10.98 7.55 14.50
N GLY A 266 -10.35 7.54 13.32
CA GLY A 266 -11.02 7.63 12.03
C GLY A 266 -11.65 8.99 11.81
N GLY A 267 -12.97 9.01 11.64
CA GLY A 267 -13.77 10.22 11.48
C GLY A 267 -14.09 10.57 10.02
N ASP A 268 -13.79 9.67 9.09
CA ASP A 268 -14.12 9.77 7.67
C ASP A 268 -15.56 9.35 7.36
N GLU A 269 -16.03 9.79 6.19
CA GLU A 269 -17.26 9.37 5.51
C GLU A 269 -18.55 9.30 6.38
N VAL A 270 -18.62 10.05 7.48
CA VAL A 270 -19.79 10.06 8.36
C VAL A 270 -21.02 10.49 7.56
N ALA A 271 -21.97 9.58 7.39
CA ALA A 271 -23.18 9.87 6.65
C ALA A 271 -24.15 10.70 7.50
N GLY A 272 -24.46 11.92 7.03
CA GLY A 272 -25.31 12.85 7.78
C GLY A 272 -26.80 12.43 7.87
N GLY A 273 -27.22 11.43 7.10
CA GLY A 273 -28.63 11.03 6.98
C GLY A 273 -29.22 10.51 8.29
N ASP A 274 -28.47 9.72 9.06
CA ASP A 274 -28.92 9.16 10.34
C ASP A 274 -29.18 10.27 11.36
N TRP A 275 -28.24 11.19 11.48
CA TRP A 275 -28.33 12.35 12.37
C TRP A 275 -29.42 13.34 11.95
N ALA A 276 -29.55 13.60 10.65
CA ALA A 276 -30.61 14.44 10.11
C ALA A 276 -32.01 13.86 10.39
N SER A 277 -32.15 12.54 10.32
CA SER A 277 -33.43 11.85 10.57
C SER A 277 -33.79 11.66 12.05
N SER A 278 -32.86 11.88 12.99
CA SER A 278 -33.07 11.59 14.41
C SER A 278 -33.59 12.81 15.19
N PRO A 279 -34.84 12.79 15.71
CA PRO A 279 -35.37 13.91 16.48
C PRO A 279 -34.52 14.26 17.71
N ARG A 280 -33.93 13.24 18.35
CA ARG A 280 -33.04 13.40 19.50
C ARG A 280 -31.79 14.20 19.13
N VAL A 281 -31.14 13.85 18.02
CA VAL A 281 -29.94 14.56 17.52
C VAL A 281 -30.31 15.98 17.12
N GLN A 282 -31.44 16.17 16.44
CA GLN A 282 -31.92 17.51 16.06
C GLN A 282 -32.22 18.39 17.28
N ASP A 283 -32.84 17.83 18.32
CA ASP A 283 -33.10 18.53 19.59
C ASP A 283 -31.78 18.91 20.29
N PHE A 284 -30.81 18.00 20.30
CA PHE A 284 -29.49 18.23 20.87
C PHE A 284 -28.75 19.35 20.14
N MET A 285 -28.74 19.34 18.81
CA MET A 285 -28.16 20.40 17.98
C MET A 285 -28.76 21.76 18.33
N ARG A 286 -30.10 21.86 18.41
CA ARG A 286 -30.79 23.11 18.79
C ARG A 286 -30.41 23.59 20.20
N ARG A 287 -30.34 22.70 21.19
CA ARG A 287 -29.97 23.05 22.57
C ARG A 287 -28.52 23.50 22.72
N ASN A 288 -27.62 22.99 21.86
CA ASN A 288 -26.19 23.31 21.90
C ASN A 288 -25.77 24.35 20.84
N GLY A 289 -26.72 24.94 20.12
CA GLY A 289 -26.44 25.96 19.10
C GLY A 289 -25.65 25.44 17.90
N LEU A 290 -25.71 24.14 17.61
CA LEU A 290 -25.06 23.52 16.46
C LEU A 290 -25.99 23.61 15.24
N THR A 291 -25.51 24.19 14.15
CA THR A 291 -26.30 24.56 12.96
C THR A 291 -26.01 23.68 11.76
N SER A 292 -24.91 22.91 11.78
CA SER A 292 -24.50 22.05 10.66
C SER A 292 -23.98 20.69 11.12
N LYS A 293 -23.92 19.74 10.17
CA LYS A 293 -23.28 18.43 10.34
C LYS A 293 -21.82 18.59 10.78
N VAL A 294 -21.06 19.45 10.12
CA VAL A 294 -19.64 19.70 10.40
C VAL A 294 -19.44 20.19 11.85
N GLU A 295 -20.32 21.07 12.35
CA GLU A 295 -20.27 21.52 13.75
C GLU A 295 -20.58 20.39 14.75
N LEU A 296 -21.48 19.46 14.39
CA LEU A 296 -21.79 18.29 15.20
C LEU A 296 -20.66 17.26 15.22
N GLU A 297 -20.01 17.02 14.07
CA GLU A 297 -18.78 16.20 13.98
C GLU A 297 -17.66 16.81 14.82
N ALA A 298 -17.45 18.12 14.69
CA ALA A 298 -16.47 18.83 15.49
C ALA A 298 -16.77 18.73 17.00
N TYR A 299 -18.05 18.78 17.40
CA TYR A 299 -18.44 18.51 18.78
C TYR A 299 -18.06 17.10 19.23
N PHE A 300 -18.40 16.08 18.43
CA PHE A 300 -18.09 14.68 18.73
C PHE A 300 -16.57 14.46 18.84
N HIS A 301 -15.80 14.90 17.85
CA HIS A 301 -14.34 14.72 17.82
C HIS A 301 -13.63 15.46 18.96
N ARG A 302 -14.15 16.60 19.44
CA ARG A 302 -13.63 17.25 20.65
C ARG A 302 -13.77 16.35 21.89
N GLN A 303 -14.93 15.72 22.08
CA GLN A 303 -15.14 14.79 23.19
C GLN A 303 -14.22 13.56 23.07
N VAL A 304 -14.07 13.02 21.86
CA VAL A 304 -13.17 11.90 21.59
C VAL A 304 -11.71 12.26 21.84
N ARG A 305 -11.28 13.46 21.45
CA ARG A 305 -9.95 14.00 21.77
C ARG A 305 -9.73 14.04 23.28
N ASP A 306 -10.68 14.56 24.05
CA ASP A 306 -10.58 14.62 25.51
C ASP A 306 -10.48 13.22 26.13
N ILE A 307 -11.24 12.25 25.62
CA ILE A 307 -11.16 10.84 26.02
C ILE A 307 -9.77 10.26 25.75
N ALA A 308 -9.22 10.47 24.56
CA ALA A 308 -7.89 9.99 24.19
C ALA A 308 -6.79 10.69 25.02
N ALA A 309 -6.85 12.01 25.16
CA ALA A 309 -5.89 12.82 25.90
C ALA A 309 -5.85 12.46 27.39
N ALA A 310 -7.00 12.15 28.00
CA ALA A 310 -7.06 11.67 29.38
C ALA A 310 -6.30 10.35 29.62
N ARG A 311 -5.96 9.61 28.56
CA ARG A 311 -5.15 8.38 28.57
C ARG A 311 -3.72 8.61 28.06
N GLY A 312 -3.29 9.86 27.96
CA GLY A 312 -1.97 10.23 27.45
C GLY A 312 -1.79 9.99 25.95
N LYS A 313 -2.89 9.83 25.20
CA LYS A 313 -2.85 9.62 23.75
C LYS A 313 -3.05 10.94 23.00
N THR A 314 -2.38 11.07 21.87
CA THR A 314 -2.58 12.12 20.88
C THR A 314 -3.48 11.56 19.77
N MET A 315 -4.63 12.19 19.56
CA MET A 315 -5.59 11.79 18.53
C MET A 315 -5.02 12.00 17.12
N ILE A 316 -5.22 11.00 16.26
CA ILE A 316 -5.16 11.14 14.80
C ILE A 316 -6.58 10.95 14.26
N GLY A 317 -6.96 11.67 13.22
CA GLY A 317 -8.11 11.30 12.41
C GLY A 317 -7.93 11.72 10.95
N TRP A 318 -8.79 11.15 10.11
CA TRP A 318 -8.86 11.50 8.69
C TRP A 318 -9.23 12.98 8.50
N GLU A 319 -8.86 13.54 7.36
CA GLU A 319 -8.95 14.99 7.07
C GLU A 319 -10.30 15.65 7.37
N GLU A 320 -11.41 14.91 7.31
CA GLU A 320 -12.74 15.37 7.70
C GLU A 320 -12.79 16.02 9.07
N ILE A 321 -12.01 15.53 10.04
CA ILE A 321 -12.00 16.11 11.39
C ILE A 321 -11.55 17.58 11.38
N ALA A 322 -10.79 18.00 10.36
CA ALA A 322 -10.24 19.34 10.20
C ALA A 322 -11.12 20.26 9.32
N HIS A 323 -12.36 19.87 9.01
CA HIS A 323 -13.33 20.75 8.33
C HIS A 323 -13.85 21.88 9.23
N ALA A 324 -13.70 21.72 10.55
CA ALA A 324 -13.81 22.79 11.53
C ALA A 324 -12.48 22.97 12.26
N PRO A 325 -12.24 24.13 12.91
CA PRO A 325 -11.06 24.32 13.75
C PRO A 325 -10.93 23.22 14.82
N ILE A 326 -9.79 22.56 14.82
CA ILE A 326 -9.40 21.53 15.80
C ILE A 326 -8.24 22.00 16.66
N ALA A 327 -8.03 21.34 17.80
CA ALA A 327 -6.88 21.61 18.65
C ALA A 327 -5.57 21.27 17.90
N ASP A 328 -4.52 22.05 18.13
CA ASP A 328 -3.21 21.94 17.46
C ASP A 328 -2.45 20.64 17.81
N ASP A 329 -2.79 20.01 18.94
CA ASP A 329 -2.24 18.74 19.37
C ASP A 329 -2.71 17.56 18.49
N VAL A 330 -3.86 17.70 17.82
CA VAL A 330 -4.44 16.70 16.91
C VAL A 330 -3.62 16.58 15.63
N LEU A 331 -3.40 15.33 15.19
CA LEU A 331 -2.75 15.00 13.94
C LEU A 331 -3.80 14.71 12.86
N VAL A 332 -3.63 15.29 11.68
CA VAL A 332 -4.56 15.10 10.55
C VAL A 332 -3.95 14.16 9.53
N GLN A 333 -4.72 13.18 9.05
CA GLN A 333 -4.30 12.30 7.95
C GLN A 333 -5.01 12.68 6.65
N ALA A 334 -4.27 13.30 5.73
CA ALA A 334 -4.77 13.75 4.43
C ALA A 334 -4.83 12.60 3.43
N TRP A 335 -6.01 12.26 2.92
CA TRP A 335 -6.26 11.03 2.18
C TRP A 335 -6.98 11.22 0.84
N ARG A 336 -7.89 12.20 0.72
CA ARG A 336 -8.72 12.36 -0.49
C ARG A 336 -8.00 13.09 -1.61
N GLY A 337 -7.18 14.07 -1.23
CA GLY A 337 -6.42 14.91 -2.14
C GLY A 337 -5.35 15.72 -1.44
N SER A 338 -4.39 16.23 -2.20
CA SER A 338 -3.24 16.96 -1.66
C SER A 338 -3.63 18.33 -1.07
N ALA A 339 -4.81 18.87 -1.41
CA ALA A 339 -5.30 20.14 -0.87
C ALA A 339 -5.55 20.09 0.65
N ALA A 340 -5.94 18.93 1.19
CA ALA A 340 -6.14 18.73 2.62
C ALA A 340 -4.86 18.96 3.45
N ILE A 341 -3.68 18.78 2.83
CA ILE A 341 -2.39 19.06 3.46
C ILE A 341 -2.28 20.56 3.81
N ALA A 342 -2.64 21.44 2.86
CA ALA A 342 -2.61 22.87 3.07
C ALA A 342 -3.67 23.32 4.10
N ARG A 343 -4.85 22.68 4.11
CA ARG A 343 -5.91 22.95 5.08
C ARG A 343 -5.46 22.62 6.51
N GLY A 344 -4.97 21.40 6.74
CA GLY A 344 -4.53 20.96 8.07
C GLY A 344 -3.35 21.78 8.58
N THR A 345 -2.30 21.92 7.77
CA THR A 345 -1.12 22.72 8.16
C THR A 345 -1.42 24.21 8.30
N GLY A 346 -2.37 24.76 7.52
CA GLY A 346 -2.83 26.14 7.64
C GLY A 346 -3.57 26.44 8.95
N GLN A 347 -4.14 25.41 9.60
CA GLN A 347 -4.72 25.51 10.94
C GLN A 347 -3.68 25.33 12.06
N GLY A 348 -2.42 25.05 11.72
CA GLY A 348 -1.34 24.78 12.66
C GLY A 348 -1.19 23.31 13.06
N ASN A 349 -2.02 22.42 12.50
CA ASN A 349 -1.94 20.99 12.79
C ASN A 349 -0.80 20.32 12.03
N ARG A 350 -0.24 19.29 12.65
CA ARG A 350 0.66 18.36 11.97
C ARG A 350 -0.15 17.49 11.00
N VAL A 351 0.48 17.02 9.93
CA VAL A 351 -0.17 16.22 8.88
C VAL A 351 0.63 14.97 8.52
N ILE A 352 -0.06 13.85 8.28
CA ILE A 352 0.42 12.67 7.57
C ILE A 352 -0.29 12.59 6.22
N VAL A 353 0.42 12.20 5.15
CA VAL A 353 -0.13 12.13 3.79
C VAL A 353 -0.34 10.70 3.33
N SER A 354 -1.59 10.32 3.05
CA SER A 354 -1.98 9.09 2.34
C SER A 354 -2.54 9.34 0.95
N ALA A 355 -2.93 10.59 0.63
CA ALA A 355 -3.36 10.99 -0.70
C ALA A 355 -2.30 10.61 -1.76
N GLY A 356 -2.71 9.83 -2.76
CA GLY A 356 -1.82 9.29 -3.80
C GLY A 356 -1.06 8.01 -3.43
N TYR A 357 -1.24 7.48 -2.21
CA TYR A 357 -0.60 6.25 -1.72
C TYR A 357 -1.59 5.11 -1.41
N TYR A 358 -2.74 5.09 -2.10
CA TYR A 358 -3.74 4.03 -2.00
C TYR A 358 -3.33 2.83 -2.85
N LEU A 359 -2.91 1.76 -2.19
CA LEU A 359 -2.44 0.52 -2.82
C LEU A 359 -3.60 -0.37 -3.30
N ASP A 360 -4.75 -0.27 -2.66
CA ASP A 360 -5.99 -1.00 -2.99
C ASP A 360 -6.60 -0.55 -4.32
N LEU A 361 -6.31 0.68 -4.78
CA LEU A 361 -6.69 1.16 -6.11
C LEU A 361 -5.88 0.52 -7.26
N LEU A 362 -4.98 -0.42 -6.94
CA LEU A 362 -4.20 -1.21 -7.91
C LEU A 362 -3.39 -0.35 -8.90
N GLU A 363 -3.06 0.88 -8.50
CA GLU A 363 -2.14 1.74 -9.21
C GLU A 363 -0.71 1.17 -9.18
N THR A 364 0.10 1.57 -10.15
CA THR A 364 1.48 1.09 -10.26
C THR A 364 2.39 1.80 -9.26
N GLY A 365 3.50 1.16 -8.89
CA GLY A 365 4.55 1.76 -8.08
C GLY A 365 5.11 3.05 -8.70
N GLU A 366 5.14 3.15 -10.03
CA GLU A 366 5.54 4.38 -10.74
C GLU A 366 4.60 5.54 -10.43
N SER A 367 3.28 5.29 -10.38
CA SER A 367 2.28 6.31 -10.01
C SER A 367 2.56 6.85 -8.61
N HIS A 368 2.75 5.96 -7.64
CA HIS A 368 3.04 6.33 -6.25
C HIS A 368 4.39 7.02 -6.09
N TYR A 369 5.40 6.58 -6.84
CA TYR A 369 6.75 7.16 -6.76
C TYR A 369 6.78 8.64 -7.13
N GLN A 370 5.83 9.13 -7.93
CA GLN A 370 5.77 10.53 -8.35
C GLN A 370 5.06 11.45 -7.36
N ILE A 371 4.42 10.90 -6.32
CA ILE A 371 3.77 11.69 -5.27
C ILE A 371 4.83 12.14 -4.26
N ASP A 372 4.81 13.42 -3.88
CA ASP A 372 5.65 13.96 -2.82
C ASP A 372 4.77 14.50 -1.69
N PRO A 373 4.98 14.09 -0.41
CA PRO A 373 4.15 14.57 0.70
C PRO A 373 4.18 16.10 0.92
N LEU A 374 5.17 16.82 0.37
CA LEU A 374 5.24 18.28 0.46
C LEU A 374 4.57 19.00 -0.72
N ASP A 375 4.13 18.28 -1.74
CA ASP A 375 3.43 18.85 -2.89
C ASP A 375 1.91 18.81 -2.67
N ALA A 376 1.37 19.93 -2.20
CA ALA A 376 -0.07 20.13 -1.96
C ALA A 376 -0.93 20.15 -3.24
N ALA A 377 -0.32 19.99 -4.42
CA ALA A 377 -1.00 19.88 -5.71
C ALA A 377 -0.73 18.55 -6.42
N ALA A 378 -0.07 17.57 -5.79
CA ALA A 378 0.35 16.33 -6.46
C ALA A 378 -0.83 15.44 -6.88
N TYR A 379 -1.83 15.26 -5.99
CA TYR A 379 -2.91 14.30 -6.14
C TYR A 379 -4.28 14.95 -5.90
N GLY A 380 -5.27 14.50 -6.66
CA GLY A 380 -6.65 14.99 -6.60
C GLY A 380 -7.32 14.98 -7.97
N MET A 381 -8.63 15.14 -7.96
CA MET A 381 -9.52 15.20 -9.12
C MET A 381 -9.31 16.51 -9.89
N ASP A 382 -9.16 16.42 -11.21
CA ASP A 382 -9.02 17.62 -12.04
C ASP A 382 -10.36 18.34 -12.29
N ALA A 383 -10.29 19.51 -12.94
CA ALA A 383 -11.47 20.34 -13.18
C ALA A 383 -12.50 19.67 -14.11
N GLU A 384 -12.05 18.85 -15.07
CA GLU A 384 -12.93 18.16 -16.01
C GLU A 384 -13.65 17.01 -15.30
N GLU A 385 -12.92 16.21 -14.54
CA GLU A 385 -13.45 15.15 -13.69
C GLU A 385 -14.44 15.70 -12.66
N ALA A 386 -14.11 16.82 -12.01
CA ALA A 386 -14.99 17.48 -11.05
C ALA A 386 -16.29 17.97 -11.71
N ALA A 387 -16.21 18.52 -12.94
CA ALA A 387 -17.40 18.92 -13.69
C ALA A 387 -18.30 17.72 -14.00
N ARG A 388 -17.71 16.58 -14.41
CA ARG A 388 -18.44 15.32 -14.63
C ARG A 388 -19.08 14.78 -13.34
N ALA A 389 -18.34 14.79 -12.23
CA ALA A 389 -18.85 14.34 -10.93
C ALA A 389 -20.04 15.19 -10.46
N ARG A 390 -19.97 16.53 -10.61
CA ARG A 390 -21.07 17.46 -10.25
C ARG A 390 -22.35 17.21 -11.06
N ALA A 391 -22.21 16.76 -12.30
CA ALA A 391 -23.34 16.47 -13.18
C ALA A 391 -23.96 15.08 -12.92
N HIS A 392 -23.26 14.18 -12.22
CA HIS A 392 -23.74 12.83 -11.96
C HIS A 392 -24.60 12.75 -10.68
N PRO A 393 -25.81 12.16 -10.73
CA PRO A 393 -26.74 12.13 -9.58
C PRO A 393 -26.17 11.55 -8.29
N VAL A 394 -25.37 10.48 -8.41
CA VAL A 394 -24.75 9.80 -7.26
C VAL A 394 -23.41 10.42 -6.84
N LEU A 395 -22.59 10.90 -7.80
CA LEU A 395 -21.22 11.33 -7.48
C LEU A 395 -21.17 12.74 -6.92
N LYS A 396 -22.19 13.56 -7.22
CA LYS A 396 -22.30 14.91 -6.67
C LYS A 396 -22.25 14.94 -5.14
N SER A 397 -22.80 13.92 -4.47
CA SER A 397 -22.76 13.83 -3.00
C SER A 397 -21.42 13.35 -2.45
N LEU A 398 -20.57 12.73 -3.27
CA LEU A 398 -19.23 12.27 -2.90
C LEU A 398 -18.16 13.35 -3.14
N LEU A 399 -18.50 14.42 -3.86
CA LEU A 399 -17.58 15.49 -4.18
C LEU A 399 -17.39 16.44 -2.98
N HIS A 400 -16.15 16.54 -2.51
CA HIS A 400 -15.71 17.51 -1.51
C HIS A 400 -14.57 18.37 -2.08
N GLU A 401 -14.36 19.57 -1.53
CA GLU A 401 -13.29 20.47 -1.98
C GLU A 401 -11.90 19.85 -1.84
N ASP A 402 -11.69 19.01 -0.83
CA ASP A 402 -10.40 18.37 -0.57
C ASP A 402 -10.01 17.32 -1.61
N VAL A 403 -10.99 16.76 -2.33
CA VAL A 403 -10.76 15.84 -3.45
C VAL A 403 -10.20 16.60 -4.65
N LEU A 404 -10.41 17.92 -4.74
CA LEU A 404 -10.04 18.70 -5.91
C LEU A 404 -8.55 19.01 -5.94
N LYS A 405 -7.96 18.85 -7.11
CA LYS A 405 -6.61 19.33 -7.38
C LYS A 405 -6.64 20.87 -7.44
N VAL A 406 -5.71 21.52 -6.75
CA VAL A 406 -5.54 22.98 -6.77
C VAL A 406 -4.19 23.30 -7.44
N PRO A 407 -4.15 23.56 -8.75
CA PRO A 407 -2.90 23.82 -9.47
C PRO A 407 -2.14 25.01 -8.87
N GLY A 408 -0.84 24.83 -8.65
CA GLY A 408 0.03 25.88 -8.10
C GLY A 408 -0.12 26.13 -6.60
N LEU A 409 -0.90 25.33 -5.88
CA LEU A 409 -0.94 25.39 -4.41
C LEU A 409 0.43 25.01 -3.85
N GLN A 410 1.02 25.90 -3.04
CA GLN A 410 2.33 25.71 -2.44
C GLN A 410 2.23 25.86 -0.92
N LEU A 411 2.91 24.97 -0.20
CA LEU A 411 3.06 25.07 1.24
C LEU A 411 4.18 26.05 1.59
N THR A 412 3.94 26.91 2.57
CA THR A 412 5.01 27.73 3.18
C THR A 412 6.01 26.83 3.93
N ALA A 413 7.23 27.33 4.19
CA ALA A 413 8.22 26.56 4.96
C ALA A 413 7.71 26.14 6.37
N ALA A 414 6.91 26.99 7.02
CA ALA A 414 6.28 26.67 8.29
C ALA A 414 5.26 25.53 8.16
N GLN A 415 4.45 25.53 7.10
CA GLN A 415 3.53 24.43 6.80
C GLN A 415 4.26 23.14 6.43
N GLN A 416 5.33 23.22 5.64
CA GLN A 416 6.13 22.05 5.29
C GLN A 416 6.72 21.36 6.54
N ALA A 417 7.13 22.12 7.55
CA ALA A 417 7.61 21.59 8.82
C ALA A 417 6.54 20.84 9.65
N LEU A 418 5.26 21.05 9.35
CA LEU A 418 4.14 20.34 9.98
C LEU A 418 3.82 19.00 9.29
N VAL A 419 4.35 18.75 8.08
CA VAL A 419 4.18 17.47 7.39
C VAL A 419 5.17 16.44 7.94
N LEU A 420 4.65 15.44 8.67
CA LEU A 420 5.47 14.44 9.35
C LEU A 420 6.01 13.35 8.40
N GLY A 421 5.34 13.17 7.26
CA GLY A 421 5.64 12.15 6.27
C GLY A 421 4.39 11.61 5.60
N GLY A 422 4.41 10.33 5.25
CA GLY A 422 3.32 9.71 4.53
C GLY A 422 3.08 8.27 4.92
N GLU A 423 1.97 7.73 4.42
CA GLU A 423 1.49 6.42 4.77
C GLU A 423 0.77 5.75 3.60
N ALA A 424 1.24 4.55 3.23
CA ALA A 424 0.61 3.74 2.20
C ALA A 424 -0.65 3.08 2.77
N ALA A 425 -1.82 3.41 2.22
CA ALA A 425 -3.08 2.82 2.65
C ALA A 425 -3.38 1.56 1.82
N LEU A 426 -3.62 0.43 2.48
CA LEU A 426 -4.14 -0.77 1.85
C LEU A 426 -5.46 -1.16 2.51
N TRP A 427 -6.54 -0.65 1.93
CA TRP A 427 -7.90 -1.09 2.22
C TRP A 427 -8.13 -2.52 1.69
N SER A 428 -8.99 -3.28 2.37
CA SER A 428 -9.06 -4.73 2.16
C SER A 428 -10.36 -5.22 1.52
N GLU A 429 -11.22 -4.37 0.93
CA GLU A 429 -12.43 -4.88 0.25
C GLU A 429 -12.11 -5.85 -0.89
N LEU A 430 -10.95 -5.66 -1.53
CA LEU A 430 -10.44 -6.52 -2.61
C LEU A 430 -9.19 -7.31 -2.24
N VAL A 431 -8.89 -7.46 -0.95
CA VAL A 431 -7.65 -8.08 -0.48
C VAL A 431 -7.94 -9.06 0.65
N THR A 432 -7.63 -10.33 0.42
CA THR A 432 -7.68 -11.37 1.45
C THR A 432 -6.30 -11.61 2.08
N ASP A 433 -6.22 -12.40 3.15
CA ASP A 433 -4.94 -12.81 3.77
C ASP A 433 -3.96 -13.46 2.77
N GLU A 434 -4.46 -14.26 1.83
CA GLU A 434 -3.65 -14.89 0.77
C GLU A 434 -3.11 -13.85 -0.23
N MET A 435 -3.81 -12.74 -0.44
CA MET A 435 -3.46 -11.71 -1.42
C MET A 435 -2.58 -10.60 -0.84
N LEU A 436 -2.55 -10.42 0.49
CA LEU A 436 -1.95 -9.25 1.14
C LEU A 436 -0.53 -8.95 0.64
N ASP A 437 0.34 -9.98 0.59
CA ASP A 437 1.74 -9.79 0.18
C ASP A 437 1.86 -9.25 -1.25
N GLY A 438 1.08 -9.81 -2.19
CA GLY A 438 1.12 -9.41 -3.60
C GLY A 438 0.41 -8.09 -3.89
N ARG A 439 -0.43 -7.62 -2.95
CA ARG A 439 -1.04 -6.28 -3.01
C ARG A 439 -0.16 -5.25 -2.33
N LEU A 440 0.53 -5.58 -1.24
CA LEU A 440 1.37 -4.61 -0.55
C LEU A 440 2.73 -4.43 -1.25
N TRP A 441 3.38 -5.52 -1.65
CA TRP A 441 4.73 -5.53 -2.18
C TRP A 441 4.78 -5.84 -3.68
N PRO A 442 5.70 -5.23 -4.45
CA PRO A 442 6.78 -4.34 -4.03
C PRO A 442 6.39 -2.85 -3.87
N ARG A 443 5.13 -2.48 -4.10
CA ARG A 443 4.70 -1.06 -4.17
C ARG A 443 4.93 -0.28 -2.88
N ALA A 444 4.74 -0.89 -1.72
CA ALA A 444 5.07 -0.26 -0.44
C ALA A 444 6.58 0.04 -0.28
N ALA A 445 7.47 -0.73 -0.92
CA ALA A 445 8.91 -0.43 -0.93
C ALA A 445 9.23 0.82 -1.78
N VAL A 446 8.45 1.07 -2.83
CA VAL A 446 8.56 2.30 -3.64
C VAL A 446 8.17 3.52 -2.81
N ILE A 447 7.08 3.42 -2.04
CA ILE A 447 6.64 4.49 -1.13
C ILE A 447 7.67 4.67 -0.01
N ALA A 448 8.24 3.58 0.52
CA ALA A 448 9.31 3.65 1.51
C ALA A 448 10.51 4.47 1.02
N GLU A 449 10.91 4.31 -0.25
CA GLU A 449 11.96 5.13 -0.86
C GLU A 449 11.58 6.60 -0.96
N ARG A 450 10.35 6.91 -1.39
CA ARG A 450 9.85 8.30 -1.46
C ARG A 450 9.87 8.99 -0.09
N LEU A 451 9.63 8.23 0.97
CA LEU A 451 9.58 8.75 2.34
C LEU A 451 10.95 8.75 3.06
N TRP A 452 11.92 8.00 2.53
CA TRP A 452 13.28 7.91 3.07
C TRP A 452 14.27 8.82 2.33
N SER A 453 14.32 8.71 1.01
CA SER A 453 15.34 9.31 0.16
C SER A 453 15.11 10.81 -0.07
N PRO A 454 16.15 11.56 -0.50
CA PRO A 454 16.01 12.94 -0.94
C PRO A 454 14.95 13.13 -2.03
N ALA A 455 14.35 14.32 -2.10
CA ALA A 455 13.21 14.62 -2.95
C ALA A 455 13.51 14.44 -4.46
N GLU A 456 14.76 14.68 -4.86
CA GLU A 456 15.27 14.57 -6.21
C GLU A 456 15.41 13.13 -6.72
N VAL A 457 15.37 12.13 -5.85
CA VAL A 457 15.42 10.71 -6.22
C VAL A 457 14.06 10.33 -6.82
N ARG A 458 13.94 10.44 -8.15
CA ARG A 458 12.68 10.29 -8.91
C ARG A 458 12.80 9.51 -10.22
N ASP A 459 13.98 8.97 -10.53
CA ASP A 459 14.20 8.18 -11.73
C ASP A 459 13.47 6.82 -11.63
N THR A 460 12.45 6.63 -12.46
CA THR A 460 11.62 5.43 -12.48
C THR A 460 12.37 4.21 -13.02
N ASP A 461 13.31 4.38 -13.95
CA ASP A 461 14.07 3.27 -14.54
C ASP A 461 15.06 2.72 -13.53
N ASP A 462 15.76 3.62 -12.84
CA ASP A 462 16.65 3.24 -11.75
C ASP A 462 15.88 2.62 -10.57
N LEU A 463 14.68 3.14 -10.25
CA LEU A 463 13.78 2.54 -9.28
C LEU A 463 13.51 1.07 -9.62
N TYR A 464 12.98 0.76 -10.81
CA TYR A 464 12.63 -0.63 -11.13
C TYR A 464 13.86 -1.55 -11.24
N ARG A 465 15.00 -1.03 -11.70
CA ARG A 465 16.27 -1.78 -11.68
C ARG A 465 16.63 -2.23 -10.26
N ARG A 466 16.43 -1.39 -9.25
CA ARG A 466 16.68 -1.71 -7.83
C ARG A 466 15.54 -2.52 -7.22
N LEU A 467 14.29 -2.19 -7.53
CA LEU A 467 13.09 -2.81 -6.98
C LEU A 467 13.02 -4.32 -7.24
N LEU A 468 13.49 -4.77 -8.41
CA LEU A 468 13.61 -6.19 -8.73
C LEU A 468 14.44 -6.94 -7.67
N ARG A 469 15.60 -6.39 -7.28
CA ARG A 469 16.47 -6.98 -6.25
C ARG A 469 15.90 -6.83 -4.84
N VAL A 470 15.20 -5.73 -4.57
CA VAL A 470 14.50 -5.53 -3.31
C VAL A 470 13.42 -6.59 -3.14
N GLN A 471 12.60 -6.86 -4.16
CA GLN A 471 11.55 -7.87 -4.09
C GLN A 471 12.10 -9.27 -3.79
N ASP A 472 13.20 -9.68 -4.45
CA ASP A 472 13.88 -10.93 -4.13
C ASP A 472 14.31 -10.99 -2.65
N GLY A 473 14.84 -9.88 -2.14
CA GLY A 473 15.21 -9.73 -0.73
C GLY A 473 14.04 -9.86 0.24
N LEU A 474 12.88 -9.31 -0.13
CA LEU A 474 11.66 -9.40 0.67
C LEU A 474 11.10 -10.83 0.68
N ARG A 475 11.10 -11.52 -0.47
CA ARG A 475 10.74 -12.95 -0.59
C ARG A 475 11.64 -13.84 0.24
N MET A 476 12.95 -13.60 0.19
CA MET A 476 13.90 -14.34 1.04
C MET A 476 13.62 -14.13 2.54
N ALA A 477 13.13 -12.97 2.97
CA ALA A 477 12.76 -12.77 4.37
C ALA A 477 11.39 -13.32 4.75
N GLY A 478 10.64 -13.89 3.80
CA GLY A 478 9.45 -14.66 4.08
C GLY A 478 8.20 -14.25 3.31
N LEU A 479 8.21 -13.20 2.48
CA LEU A 479 7.06 -12.87 1.62
C LEU A 479 6.64 -14.08 0.79
N LYS A 480 5.32 -14.31 0.74
CA LYS A 480 4.67 -15.42 0.06
C LYS A 480 3.92 -14.97 -1.20
N ASP A 481 4.14 -13.75 -1.70
CA ASP A 481 3.41 -13.20 -2.86
C ASP A 481 3.42 -14.15 -4.07
N GLU A 482 4.61 -14.66 -4.44
CA GLU A 482 4.76 -15.58 -5.56
C GLU A 482 4.20 -16.97 -5.27
N ALA A 483 4.50 -17.52 -4.09
CA ALA A 483 3.98 -18.82 -3.68
C ALA A 483 2.44 -18.84 -3.59
N ASN A 484 1.83 -17.75 -3.14
CA ASN A 484 0.38 -17.60 -3.06
C ASN A 484 -0.21 -17.49 -4.47
N ARG A 485 0.40 -16.68 -5.34
CA ARG A 485 0.02 -16.57 -6.75
C ARG A 485 0.06 -17.92 -7.46
N ASP A 486 1.12 -18.70 -7.26
CA ASP A 486 1.27 -20.04 -7.85
C ASP A 486 0.18 -21.00 -7.36
N ARG A 487 -0.18 -20.95 -6.07
CA ARG A 487 -1.30 -21.74 -5.53
C ARG A 487 -2.64 -21.33 -6.15
N MET A 488 -2.90 -20.03 -6.29
CA MET A 488 -4.12 -19.54 -6.94
C MET A 488 -4.19 -19.94 -8.41
N ILE A 489 -3.07 -19.90 -9.14
CA ILE A 489 -2.98 -20.38 -10.53
C ILE A 489 -3.24 -21.89 -10.60
N ALA A 490 -2.59 -22.68 -9.73
CA ALA A 490 -2.78 -24.12 -9.68
C ALA A 490 -4.23 -24.50 -9.33
N ARG A 491 -4.92 -23.69 -8.52
CA ARG A 491 -6.35 -23.85 -8.22
C ARG A 491 -7.21 -23.72 -9.49
N LEU A 492 -6.86 -22.80 -10.39
CA LEU A 492 -7.55 -22.60 -11.67
C LEU A 492 -7.11 -23.57 -12.77
N SER A 493 -5.91 -24.14 -12.65
CA SER A 493 -5.30 -24.99 -13.67
C SER A 493 -4.46 -26.15 -13.10
N PRO A 494 -5.11 -27.13 -12.43
CA PRO A 494 -4.39 -28.22 -11.79
C PRO A 494 -3.58 -29.04 -12.80
N GLY A 495 -2.28 -29.19 -12.55
CA GLY A 495 -1.35 -29.94 -13.42
C GLY A 495 -0.94 -29.22 -14.71
N GLU A 496 -1.49 -28.03 -15.00
CA GLU A 496 -1.30 -27.29 -16.25
C GLU A 496 -1.08 -25.79 -15.99
N SER A 497 -0.37 -25.44 -14.93
CA SER A 497 -0.27 -24.06 -14.43
C SER A 497 0.64 -23.15 -15.26
N GLU A 498 1.60 -23.70 -16.00
CA GLU A 498 2.62 -22.90 -16.70
C GLU A 498 2.04 -21.91 -17.74
N PRO A 499 1.09 -22.29 -18.63
CA PRO A 499 0.53 -21.34 -19.59
C PRO A 499 -0.25 -20.20 -18.94
N VAL A 500 -0.91 -20.48 -17.81
CA VAL A 500 -1.66 -19.49 -17.02
C VAL A 500 -0.69 -18.57 -16.27
N ALA A 501 0.35 -19.13 -15.64
CA ALA A 501 1.40 -18.35 -14.96
C ALA A 501 2.11 -17.39 -15.93
N LEU A 502 2.43 -17.85 -17.13
CA LEU A 502 3.03 -17.00 -18.15
C LEU A 502 2.08 -15.86 -18.56
N LEU A 503 0.79 -16.12 -18.78
CA LEU A 503 -0.19 -15.05 -19.06
C LEU A 503 -0.28 -14.04 -17.92
N VAL A 504 -0.45 -14.52 -16.67
CA VAL A 504 -0.56 -13.69 -15.47
C VAL A 504 0.67 -12.81 -15.28
N SER A 505 1.86 -13.30 -15.64
CA SER A 505 3.09 -12.51 -15.56
C SER A 505 3.14 -11.31 -16.52
N LEU A 506 2.31 -11.29 -17.57
CA LEU A 506 2.32 -10.27 -18.63
C LEU A 506 1.17 -9.26 -18.52
N VAL A 507 0.35 -9.38 -17.47
CA VAL A 507 -0.83 -8.56 -17.24
C VAL A 507 -0.79 -7.88 -15.87
N SER A 508 -1.61 -6.86 -15.73
CA SER A 508 -1.97 -6.23 -14.47
C SER A 508 -3.50 -6.27 -14.33
N PRO A 509 -4.07 -6.24 -13.12
CA PRO A 509 -5.50 -6.01 -12.95
C PRO A 509 -5.89 -4.62 -13.47
N VAL A 510 -7.16 -4.45 -13.84
CA VAL A 510 -7.78 -3.12 -13.98
C VAL A 510 -7.62 -2.32 -12.70
N ARG A 511 -7.55 -1.00 -12.84
CA ARG A 511 -7.23 -0.10 -11.73
C ARG A 511 -8.50 0.48 -11.11
N ASN A 512 -8.31 1.15 -9.98
CA ASN A 512 -9.38 1.71 -9.17
C ASN A 512 -10.43 0.65 -8.83
N PHE A 513 -11.64 1.06 -8.46
CA PHE A 513 -12.71 0.12 -8.13
C PHE A 513 -13.33 -0.61 -9.34
N ALA A 514 -12.64 -0.67 -10.50
CA ALA A 514 -13.14 -1.32 -11.69
C ALA A 514 -13.38 -2.82 -11.49
N HIS A 515 -12.54 -3.48 -10.69
CA HIS A 515 -12.72 -4.90 -10.35
C HIS A 515 -13.74 -5.14 -9.23
N LYS A 516 -14.24 -4.09 -8.55
CA LYS A 516 -15.14 -4.23 -7.39
C LYS A 516 -16.57 -4.51 -7.85
N ALA A 517 -17.09 -5.70 -7.54
CA ALA A 517 -18.42 -6.13 -7.96
C ALA A 517 -19.53 -5.18 -7.52
N SER A 518 -19.44 -4.60 -6.31
CA SER A 518 -20.42 -3.63 -5.83
C SER A 518 -20.42 -2.33 -6.63
N VAL A 519 -19.25 -1.83 -7.05
CA VAL A 519 -19.15 -0.65 -7.91
C VAL A 519 -19.72 -0.95 -9.30
N GLN A 520 -19.40 -2.12 -9.85
CA GLN A 520 -19.99 -2.57 -11.12
C GLN A 520 -21.52 -2.67 -11.05
N ALA A 521 -22.07 -3.11 -9.91
CA ALA A 521 -23.50 -3.20 -9.72
C ALA A 521 -24.17 -1.82 -9.58
N ILE A 522 -23.58 -0.94 -8.79
CA ILE A 522 -24.12 0.41 -8.53
C ILE A 522 -24.12 1.26 -9.80
N PHE A 523 -23.01 1.27 -10.55
CA PHE A 523 -22.84 2.21 -11.65
C PHE A 523 -23.18 1.64 -13.03
N HIS A 524 -23.13 0.32 -13.20
CA HIS A 524 -23.33 -0.32 -14.51
C HIS A 524 -24.50 -1.30 -14.53
N GLY A 525 -25.30 -1.36 -13.45
CA GLY A 525 -26.48 -2.23 -13.36
C GLY A 525 -26.16 -3.72 -13.46
N ARG A 526 -24.89 -4.12 -13.25
CA ARG A 526 -24.48 -5.52 -13.22
C ARG A 526 -25.04 -6.17 -11.94
N PRO A 527 -25.23 -7.50 -11.92
CA PRO A 527 -25.64 -8.17 -10.68
C PRO A 527 -24.64 -7.87 -9.55
N GLY A 528 -25.13 -7.36 -8.42
CA GLY A 528 -24.36 -7.11 -7.19
C GLY A 528 -23.98 -8.38 -6.45
N GLY A 529 -23.35 -9.31 -7.17
CA GLY A 529 -22.91 -10.59 -6.65
C GLY A 529 -21.80 -10.45 -5.62
N ARG A 530 -21.60 -11.52 -4.85
CA ARG A 530 -20.46 -11.65 -3.94
C ARG A 530 -19.17 -11.51 -4.75
N GLN A 531 -18.23 -10.68 -4.26
CA GLN A 531 -16.89 -10.62 -4.82
C GLN A 531 -16.26 -12.01 -4.78
N ASP A 532 -15.73 -12.45 -5.93
CA ASP A 532 -14.90 -13.65 -6.01
C ASP A 532 -13.44 -13.20 -6.01
N PHE A 533 -12.61 -13.87 -5.20
CA PHE A 533 -11.19 -13.56 -4.99
C PHE A 533 -10.28 -14.57 -5.68
N ASN A 534 -10.79 -15.22 -6.72
CA ASN A 534 -10.12 -16.30 -7.44
C ASN A 534 -10.06 -16.06 -8.95
N GLN A 535 -10.26 -14.83 -9.42
CA GLN A 535 -10.13 -14.45 -10.82
C GLN A 535 -8.68 -14.16 -11.19
N LEU A 536 -8.36 -14.12 -12.49
CA LEU A 536 -7.01 -13.80 -12.93
C LEU A 536 -6.56 -12.39 -12.51
N ALA A 537 -7.49 -11.43 -12.38
CA ALA A 537 -7.20 -10.10 -11.85
C ALA A 537 -6.81 -10.13 -10.36
N ASP A 538 -7.35 -11.05 -9.56
CA ASP A 538 -6.96 -11.26 -8.15
C ASP A 538 -5.53 -11.78 -8.02
N ILE A 539 -5.08 -12.54 -9.02
CA ILE A 539 -3.77 -13.19 -9.10
C ILE A 539 -2.71 -12.25 -9.70
N ALA A 540 -3.10 -11.43 -10.68
CA ALA A 540 -2.20 -10.52 -11.39
C ALA A 540 -1.65 -9.44 -10.45
N SER A 541 -0.35 -9.17 -10.55
CA SER A 541 0.27 -8.09 -9.77
C SER A 541 -0.03 -6.73 -10.44
N PRO A 542 -0.31 -5.66 -9.67
CA PRO A 542 -0.42 -4.31 -10.22
C PRO A 542 0.86 -3.87 -10.95
N ASP A 543 2.02 -4.33 -10.47
CA ASP A 543 3.31 -4.15 -11.13
C ASP A 543 3.87 -5.48 -11.64
N SER A 544 3.60 -5.80 -12.92
CA SER A 544 4.29 -6.89 -13.60
C SER A 544 5.79 -6.60 -13.70
N LEU A 545 6.58 -7.18 -12.78
CA LEU A 545 8.03 -7.09 -12.80
C LEU A 545 8.65 -7.69 -14.07
N VAL A 546 7.99 -8.65 -14.71
CA VAL A 546 8.36 -9.19 -16.03
C VAL A 546 8.26 -8.10 -17.10
N ALA A 547 7.12 -7.39 -17.19
CA ALA A 547 6.96 -6.30 -18.14
C ALA A 547 7.90 -5.12 -17.86
N ARG A 548 8.20 -4.84 -16.58
CA ARG A 548 9.18 -3.81 -16.18
C ARG A 548 10.61 -4.18 -16.61
N ARG A 549 11.04 -5.44 -16.39
CA ARG A 549 12.33 -5.93 -16.87
C ARG A 549 12.43 -5.85 -18.39
N PHE A 550 11.40 -6.33 -19.10
CA PHE A 550 11.34 -6.23 -20.55
C PHE A 550 11.45 -4.78 -21.04
N GLY A 551 10.80 -3.83 -20.37
CA GLY A 551 10.94 -2.40 -20.68
C GLY A 551 12.35 -1.85 -20.54
N LEU A 552 13.12 -2.32 -19.55
CA LEU A 552 14.54 -1.97 -19.39
C LEU A 552 15.38 -2.55 -20.54
N ASP A 553 15.15 -3.80 -20.91
CA ASP A 553 15.89 -4.47 -22.00
C ASP A 553 15.57 -3.84 -23.36
N VAL A 554 14.32 -3.42 -23.58
CA VAL A 554 13.90 -2.61 -24.74
C VAL A 554 14.69 -1.30 -24.81
N ARG A 555 14.80 -0.57 -23.69
CA ARG A 555 15.55 0.69 -23.64
C ARG A 555 17.04 0.48 -23.90
N ALA A 556 17.64 -0.58 -23.34
CA ALA A 556 19.03 -0.94 -23.60
C ALA A 556 19.28 -1.23 -25.08
N LEU A 557 18.40 -2.01 -25.73
CA LEU A 557 18.47 -2.29 -27.17
C LEU A 557 18.42 -1.00 -28.01
N ILE A 558 17.47 -0.11 -27.70
CA ILE A 558 17.32 1.18 -28.40
C ILE A 558 18.55 2.07 -28.17
N GLY A 559 19.13 2.03 -26.96
CA GLY A 559 20.37 2.70 -26.58
C GLY A 559 21.63 2.16 -27.26
N GLY A 560 21.53 1.04 -27.98
CA GLY A 560 22.62 0.48 -28.79
C GLY A 560 23.19 -0.84 -28.27
N GLU A 561 22.70 -1.35 -27.13
CA GLU A 561 23.14 -2.63 -26.56
C GLU A 561 22.53 -3.82 -27.32
N ARG A 562 23.10 -4.13 -28.48
CA ARG A 562 22.56 -5.18 -29.39
C ARG A 562 22.71 -6.61 -28.86
N ALA A 563 23.57 -6.85 -27.88
CA ALA A 563 23.81 -8.19 -27.33
C ALA A 563 22.56 -8.83 -26.71
N GLY A 564 21.61 -8.03 -26.21
CA GLY A 564 20.36 -8.51 -25.62
C GLY A 564 19.26 -8.88 -26.62
N ALA A 565 19.40 -8.51 -27.90
CA ALA A 565 18.33 -8.70 -28.90
C ALA A 565 17.89 -10.17 -29.09
N PRO A 566 18.78 -11.19 -29.08
CA PRO A 566 18.38 -12.58 -29.18
C PRO A 566 17.49 -13.05 -28.02
N ALA A 567 17.82 -12.65 -26.78
CA ALA A 567 17.05 -12.99 -25.59
C ALA A 567 15.66 -12.33 -25.65
N LEU A 568 15.62 -11.05 -26.00
CA LEU A 568 14.37 -10.29 -26.15
C LEU A 568 13.45 -10.92 -27.21
N LYS A 569 14.00 -11.36 -28.36
CA LYS A 569 13.23 -12.10 -29.38
C LYS A 569 12.78 -13.49 -28.89
N ALA A 570 13.53 -14.16 -28.04
CA ALA A 570 13.14 -15.45 -27.47
C ALA A 570 11.93 -15.30 -26.53
N GLU A 571 11.95 -14.28 -25.66
CA GLU A 571 10.84 -13.95 -24.78
C GLU A 571 9.55 -13.64 -25.56
N LEU A 572 9.63 -12.77 -26.57
CA LEU A 572 8.47 -12.44 -27.40
C LEU A 572 7.88 -13.66 -28.12
N ARG A 573 8.72 -14.56 -28.66
CA ARG A 573 8.22 -15.82 -29.26
C ARG A 573 7.53 -16.70 -28.23
N MET A 574 8.12 -16.84 -27.04
CA MET A 574 7.52 -17.60 -25.95
C MET A 574 6.14 -17.05 -25.58
N TRP A 575 5.98 -15.73 -25.48
CA TRP A 575 4.70 -15.09 -25.16
C TRP A 575 3.66 -15.28 -26.27
N ARG A 576 4.08 -15.12 -27.53
CA ARG A 576 3.24 -15.38 -28.70
C ARG A 576 2.73 -16.82 -28.73
N ASP A 577 3.65 -17.76 -28.58
CA ASP A 577 3.36 -19.19 -28.71
C ASP A 577 2.57 -19.72 -27.50
N ASN A 578 2.57 -18.99 -26.38
CA ASN A 578 1.76 -19.34 -25.20
C ASN A 578 0.25 -19.27 -25.46
N HIS A 579 -0.22 -18.49 -26.44
CA HIS A 579 -1.65 -18.36 -26.71
C HIS A 579 -2.34 -19.71 -26.96
N VAL A 580 -1.75 -20.54 -27.84
CA VAL A 580 -2.29 -21.87 -28.16
C VAL A 580 -2.28 -22.78 -26.93
N ARG A 581 -1.23 -22.71 -26.12
CA ARG A 581 -1.10 -23.48 -24.88
C ARG A 581 -2.16 -23.05 -23.86
N PHE A 582 -2.36 -21.74 -23.70
CA PHE A 582 -3.36 -21.17 -22.80
C PHE A 582 -4.79 -21.57 -23.21
N LEU A 583 -5.14 -21.49 -24.50
CA LEU A 583 -6.48 -21.87 -24.97
C LEU A 583 -6.82 -23.32 -24.64
N LYS A 584 -5.84 -24.23 -24.75
CA LYS A 584 -6.02 -25.63 -24.37
C LYS A 584 -6.33 -25.77 -22.88
N VAL A 585 -5.59 -25.06 -22.03
CA VAL A 585 -5.80 -25.08 -20.57
C VAL A 585 -7.12 -24.41 -20.17
N ALA A 586 -7.56 -23.40 -20.93
CA ALA A 586 -8.79 -22.68 -20.67
C ALA A 586 -10.04 -23.46 -21.08
N GLU A 587 -9.94 -24.49 -21.92
CA GLU A 587 -11.09 -25.26 -22.39
C GLU A 587 -11.91 -25.83 -21.22
N GLY A 588 -13.21 -25.52 -21.20
CA GLY A 588 -14.12 -25.96 -20.13
C GLY A 588 -13.93 -25.24 -18.78
N ARG A 589 -13.08 -24.21 -18.71
CA ARG A 589 -12.79 -23.44 -17.48
C ARG A 589 -13.18 -21.97 -17.64
N PRO A 590 -14.44 -21.58 -17.34
CA PRO A 590 -14.96 -20.23 -17.65
C PRO A 590 -14.11 -19.06 -17.16
N MET A 591 -13.52 -19.19 -15.96
CA MET A 591 -12.65 -18.16 -15.37
C MET A 591 -11.38 -17.91 -16.21
N LEU A 592 -10.86 -18.93 -16.88
CA LEU A 592 -9.73 -18.81 -17.81
C LEU A 592 -10.18 -18.41 -19.21
N GLN A 593 -11.33 -18.92 -19.68
CA GLN A 593 -11.88 -18.58 -20.99
C GLN A 593 -12.15 -17.08 -21.15
N ALA A 594 -12.54 -16.41 -20.06
CA ALA A 594 -12.71 -14.95 -20.05
C ALA A 594 -11.45 -14.19 -20.48
N ALA A 595 -10.25 -14.76 -20.29
CA ALA A 595 -8.98 -14.16 -20.68
C ALA A 595 -8.46 -14.62 -22.06
N ALA A 596 -9.21 -15.42 -22.82
CA ALA A 596 -8.84 -15.81 -24.18
C ALA A 596 -8.58 -14.61 -25.11
N PRO A 597 -9.39 -13.52 -25.09
CA PRO A 597 -9.10 -12.32 -25.87
C PRO A 597 -7.79 -11.62 -25.44
N VAL A 598 -7.50 -11.60 -24.14
CA VAL A 598 -6.27 -11.01 -23.59
C VAL A 598 -5.04 -11.81 -24.05
N SER A 599 -5.14 -13.14 -24.00
CA SER A 599 -4.11 -14.05 -24.52
C SER A 599 -3.83 -13.84 -26.00
N ALA A 600 -4.87 -13.64 -26.82
CA ALA A 600 -4.73 -13.36 -28.24
C ALA A 600 -4.05 -12.00 -28.49
N ASP A 601 -4.44 -10.96 -27.75
CA ASP A 601 -3.84 -9.64 -27.85
C ASP A 601 -2.36 -9.65 -27.42
N ILE A 602 -2.00 -10.36 -26.35
CA ILE A 602 -0.60 -10.57 -25.94
C ILE A 602 0.20 -11.19 -27.08
N ALA A 603 -0.32 -12.23 -27.73
CA ALA A 603 0.40 -12.88 -28.81
C ALA A 603 0.58 -11.99 -30.03
N ALA A 604 -0.45 -11.21 -30.37
CA ALA A 604 -0.38 -10.25 -31.47
C ALA A 604 0.61 -9.12 -31.17
N LEU A 605 0.62 -8.59 -29.94
CA LEU A 605 1.58 -7.59 -29.48
C LEU A 605 3.01 -8.14 -29.47
N ALA A 606 3.19 -9.38 -29.04
CA ALA A 606 4.51 -10.02 -29.04
C ALA A 606 5.06 -10.20 -30.47
N GLU A 607 4.21 -10.57 -31.43
CA GLU A 607 4.58 -10.60 -32.86
C GLU A 607 4.95 -9.19 -33.37
N LEU A 608 4.17 -8.17 -33.00
CA LEU A 608 4.48 -6.77 -33.33
C LEU A 608 5.85 -6.34 -32.78
N GLY A 609 6.17 -6.75 -31.54
CA GLY A 609 7.48 -6.53 -30.93
C GLY A 609 8.61 -7.22 -31.69
N LEU A 610 8.42 -8.47 -32.16
CA LEU A 610 9.41 -9.21 -32.94
C LEU A 610 9.74 -8.49 -34.26
N GLU A 611 8.71 -8.03 -34.96
CA GLU A 611 8.86 -7.26 -36.19
C GLU A 611 9.58 -5.94 -35.94
N ALA A 612 9.22 -5.21 -34.88
CA ALA A 612 9.86 -3.95 -34.50
C ALA A 612 11.37 -4.12 -34.22
N VAL A 613 11.74 -5.16 -33.47
CA VAL A 613 13.16 -5.50 -33.23
C VAL A 613 13.87 -5.80 -34.55
N GLY A 614 13.23 -6.53 -35.47
CA GLY A 614 13.78 -6.81 -36.79
C GLY A 614 14.05 -5.54 -37.61
N PHE A 615 13.14 -4.56 -37.58
CA PHE A 615 13.34 -3.26 -38.23
C PHE A 615 14.52 -2.48 -37.62
N ILE A 616 14.62 -2.46 -36.28
CA ILE A 616 15.70 -1.81 -35.55
C ILE A 616 17.06 -2.43 -35.88
N GLU A 617 17.16 -3.77 -35.88
CA GLU A 617 18.39 -4.49 -36.20
C GLU A 617 18.83 -4.25 -37.65
N ALA A 618 17.88 -4.27 -38.58
CA ALA A 618 18.11 -4.08 -40.01
C ALA A 618 18.34 -2.60 -40.42
N GLY A 619 18.06 -1.65 -39.52
CA GLY A 619 18.10 -0.21 -39.82
C GLY A 619 17.11 0.18 -40.92
N ARG A 620 15.93 -0.46 -40.98
CA ARG A 620 14.91 -0.24 -42.00
C ARG A 620 13.64 0.33 -41.39
N ARG A 621 13.03 1.30 -42.05
CA ARG A 621 11.72 1.81 -41.66
C ARG A 621 10.60 0.84 -42.03
N PRO A 622 9.60 0.64 -41.17
CA PRO A 622 8.42 -0.15 -41.48
C PRO A 622 7.54 0.51 -42.56
N LYS A 623 6.81 -0.31 -43.31
CA LYS A 623 5.82 0.15 -44.31
C LYS A 623 4.63 0.85 -43.63
N ALA A 624 3.91 1.68 -44.37
CA ALA A 624 2.72 2.38 -43.86
C ALA A 624 1.64 1.43 -43.29
N GLU A 625 1.40 0.31 -43.96
CA GLU A 625 0.44 -0.72 -43.51
C GLU A 625 0.79 -1.29 -42.13
N TRP A 626 2.08 -1.57 -41.89
CA TRP A 626 2.55 -2.07 -40.61
C TRP A 626 2.34 -1.03 -39.50
N ARG A 627 2.66 0.23 -39.76
CA ARG A 627 2.48 1.35 -38.81
C ARG A 627 1.01 1.56 -38.46
N ALA A 628 0.13 1.51 -39.45
CA ALA A 628 -1.32 1.60 -39.22
C ALA A 628 -1.83 0.44 -38.34
N ARG A 629 -1.39 -0.79 -38.60
CA ARG A 629 -1.72 -1.96 -37.75
C ARG A 629 -1.20 -1.77 -36.32
N ALA A 630 0.05 -1.35 -36.16
CA ALA A 630 0.67 -1.11 -34.87
C ALA A 630 -0.11 -0.05 -34.05
N ALA A 631 -0.47 1.07 -34.68
CA ALA A 631 -1.24 2.13 -34.06
C ALA A 631 -2.62 1.65 -33.56
N VAL A 632 -3.36 0.88 -34.36
CA VAL A 632 -4.65 0.32 -33.95
C VAL A 632 -4.51 -0.61 -32.75
N MET A 633 -3.50 -1.48 -32.75
CA MET A 633 -3.26 -2.41 -31.65
C MET A 633 -2.88 -1.70 -30.35
N LEU A 634 -1.99 -0.72 -30.42
CA LEU A 634 -1.56 0.06 -29.25
C LEU A 634 -2.68 0.96 -28.72
N GLU A 635 -3.50 1.55 -29.60
CA GLU A 635 -4.63 2.38 -29.19
C GLU A 635 -5.72 1.56 -28.47
N LYS A 636 -5.95 0.32 -28.90
CA LYS A 636 -6.83 -0.61 -28.17
C LYS A 636 -6.36 -0.80 -26.72
N GLN A 637 -5.06 -0.97 -26.50
CA GLN A 637 -4.51 -1.14 -25.15
C GLN A 637 -4.54 0.16 -24.35
N ALA A 638 -4.25 1.30 -24.98
CA ALA A 638 -4.36 2.61 -24.36
C ALA A 638 -5.82 2.91 -23.92
N ALA A 639 -6.81 2.53 -24.73
CA ALA A 639 -8.22 2.64 -24.37
C ALA A 639 -8.59 1.75 -23.16
N ALA A 640 -8.06 0.52 -23.10
CA ALA A 640 -8.26 -0.35 -21.95
C ALA A 640 -7.66 0.23 -20.66
N GLU A 641 -6.45 0.81 -20.71
CA GLU A 641 -5.87 1.50 -19.56
C GLU A 641 -6.70 2.72 -19.13
N ARG A 642 -7.15 3.54 -20.09
CA ARG A 642 -7.99 4.72 -19.78
C ARG A 642 -9.34 4.35 -19.16
N ALA A 643 -9.90 3.18 -19.47
CA ALA A 643 -11.21 2.74 -18.96
C ALA A 643 -11.26 2.56 -17.43
N SER A 644 -10.10 2.43 -16.79
CA SER A 644 -9.96 2.25 -15.34
C SER A 644 -8.94 3.17 -14.70
N SER A 645 -8.38 4.16 -15.43
CA SER A 645 -7.26 4.99 -14.95
C SER A 645 -7.61 5.94 -13.82
N THR A 646 -8.89 6.29 -13.68
CA THR A 646 -9.40 7.06 -12.53
C THR A 646 -10.75 6.49 -12.12
N PHE A 647 -11.21 6.88 -10.92
CA PHE A 647 -12.56 6.52 -10.48
C PHE A 647 -13.64 7.02 -11.45
N MET A 648 -13.50 8.24 -11.97
CA MET A 648 -14.44 8.80 -12.95
C MET A 648 -14.46 8.00 -14.26
N GLN A 649 -13.31 7.55 -14.73
CA GLN A 649 -13.26 6.69 -15.92
C GLN A 649 -13.88 5.31 -15.67
N THR A 650 -13.68 4.75 -14.48
CA THR A 650 -14.30 3.48 -14.06
C THR A 650 -15.83 3.58 -14.08
N VAL A 651 -16.38 4.68 -13.57
CA VAL A 651 -17.83 4.93 -13.58
C VAL A 651 -18.35 5.24 -14.99
N ALA A 652 -17.57 5.93 -15.83
CA ALA A 652 -17.98 6.26 -17.19
C ALA A 652 -17.87 5.09 -18.17
N SER A 653 -17.06 4.08 -17.87
CA SER A 653 -16.75 2.97 -18.78
C SER A 653 -17.55 1.72 -18.43
N PRO A 654 -18.65 1.42 -19.15
CA PRO A 654 -19.51 0.27 -18.84
C PRO A 654 -18.86 -1.08 -19.15
N ASN A 655 -17.81 -1.08 -19.97
CA ASN A 655 -17.07 -2.27 -20.37
C ASN A 655 -15.62 -2.13 -19.93
N GLN A 656 -15.23 -2.97 -18.99
CA GLN A 656 -13.84 -3.19 -18.62
C GLN A 656 -13.19 -4.20 -19.60
N PRO A 657 -11.85 -4.20 -19.74
CA PRO A 657 -11.18 -5.16 -20.60
C PRO A 657 -11.47 -6.61 -20.15
N PRO A 658 -11.39 -7.58 -21.08
CA PRO A 658 -11.75 -8.97 -20.77
C PRO A 658 -10.98 -9.53 -19.56
N ALA A 659 -11.68 -10.28 -18.72
CA ALA A 659 -11.19 -10.82 -17.44
C ALA A 659 -10.63 -9.77 -16.46
N ASP A 660 -10.98 -8.49 -16.62
CA ASP A 660 -10.48 -7.39 -15.79
C ASP A 660 -8.94 -7.27 -15.82
N LEU A 661 -8.33 -7.55 -16.98
CA LEU A 661 -6.88 -7.53 -17.18
C LEU A 661 -6.43 -6.44 -18.16
N LEU A 662 -5.36 -5.74 -17.79
CA LEU A 662 -4.57 -4.84 -18.61
C LEU A 662 -3.30 -5.55 -19.10
N ILE A 663 -2.88 -5.31 -20.35
CA ILE A 663 -1.67 -5.95 -20.90
C ILE A 663 -0.43 -5.10 -20.58
N ALA A 664 0.33 -5.52 -19.57
CA ALA A 664 1.46 -4.74 -19.03
C ALA A 664 2.62 -4.56 -20.03
N ILE A 665 2.82 -5.51 -20.96
CA ILE A 665 3.86 -5.42 -21.98
C ILE A 665 3.54 -4.44 -23.12
N ALA A 666 2.31 -3.92 -23.20
CA ALA A 666 1.89 -3.04 -24.29
C ALA A 666 2.71 -1.74 -24.34
N ARG A 667 3.00 -1.12 -23.19
CA ARG A 667 3.81 0.12 -23.13
C ARG A 667 5.25 -0.10 -23.62
N PRO A 668 6.03 -1.09 -23.12
CA PRO A 668 7.32 -1.43 -23.69
C PRO A 668 7.31 -1.75 -25.20
N ILE A 669 6.28 -2.44 -25.70
CA ILE A 669 6.12 -2.72 -27.13
C ILE A 669 5.89 -1.43 -27.92
N GLY A 670 5.08 -0.50 -27.39
CA GLY A 670 4.91 0.83 -27.97
C GLY A 670 6.22 1.60 -28.10
N VAL A 671 7.14 1.47 -27.13
CA VAL A 671 8.48 2.07 -27.19
C VAL A 671 9.32 1.45 -28.31
N LEU A 672 9.28 0.12 -28.50
CA LEU A 672 9.93 -0.55 -29.63
C LEU A 672 9.36 -0.07 -30.98
N VAL A 673 8.04 0.02 -31.09
CA VAL A 673 7.35 0.48 -32.30
C VAL A 673 7.79 1.90 -32.65
N ALA A 674 7.77 2.82 -31.70
CA ALA A 674 8.20 4.20 -31.90
C ALA A 674 9.68 4.28 -32.35
N ALA A 675 10.55 3.47 -31.75
CA ALA A 675 11.97 3.41 -32.14
C ALA A 675 12.18 2.84 -33.56
N ALA A 676 11.35 1.88 -33.99
CA ALA A 676 11.37 1.36 -35.35
C ALA A 676 10.88 2.39 -36.39
N GLU A 677 9.97 3.29 -36.02
CA GLU A 677 9.47 4.37 -36.89
C GLU A 677 10.40 5.58 -36.97
N GLY A 678 11.05 5.94 -35.85
CA GLY A 678 11.84 7.16 -35.68
C GLY A 678 13.28 7.12 -36.22
N ARG A 679 13.75 5.97 -36.72
CA ARG A 679 15.09 5.83 -37.33
C ARG A 679 15.05 5.99 -38.83
#